data_AF-A0A7Y4VEI5-F1
#
_entry.id   AF-A0A7Y4VEI5-F1
#
_cell.length_a   1.000
_cell.length_b   1.000
_cell.length_c   1.000
_cell.angle_alpha   90.00
_cell.angle_beta   90.00
_cell.angle_gamma   90.00
#
_symmetry.space_group_name_H-M   'P 1'
#
loop_
_entity.id
_entity.type
_entity.pdbx_description
1 polymer ?
#
loop_
_entity_poly.entity_id
_entity_poly.type
_entity_poly.pdbx_seq_one_letter_code
_entity_poly.pdbx_strand_id
1 'polypeptide(L)'
;MNNEAKNIPYPGIPTTSDGAGGVVWVEINITHGACAYPITSSTTMGTGYETAVSDGKKNLWGDVITFVQPESEHSAATTCEGFALAGGRVTNFTSGQGLVLMKEVLYTISGKRLPIVFHIGARALTSHSLNVHCGHDDVMSVSDCGWGILFGRNAQEACDLALIARRAAEAVETPFMNVQDGFLTTHTIENIKLPETEFMKEYMGDPNQKLRCLFDPMNPIMTGVVQNQDSYMKGKIAQRHFYDKVPAAVQEAMDLYYAKTGRRYRMVDTYRMDDAEYALVGMGGMMETAQAAADYMREELDLKVGVVHVTCFAPFPATQLVDALKNVRALTVLERMDNPLAQSNPLVQGIKASFADALTGLSFGSNGEFKYPKITSIPKIYACSAGLGSRDVRGGHFISIVKNMFADQPREYTVIGIKHALALSDGEDPDLRPQGAFSMRGHSVGGFGSVTTNKLIASFVGELFNIYVQAYPKYGSEKKGLPTTYYLTVAEKHIRTHSELAHVEFIPLNDVNAFNLGNPLDGIADEGSVFIQSPETDPQRVWDHIPAYGQKLIRNKRLKVFYLDTVKIAKEIATDPDLQQRMQGVCLVGIFIRVTPFASRSGMGDEQVLGAVEKYIRKYFGKRGEHVVQENLKCVREGLKSVMEIPWNVISAPAAPKAKASEEVVFAK
;
A
#
# COMPACT_ATOMS: atom_id res chain seq x y z
N MET A 1 -5.45 -21.60 23.97
CA MET A 1 -4.14 -21.84 24.64
C MET A 1 -3.77 -20.57 25.39
N ASN A 2 -3.38 -20.72 26.66
CA ASN A 2 -3.17 -19.63 27.61
C ASN A 2 -2.17 -18.57 27.11
N ASN A 3 -2.62 -17.31 27.10
CA ASN A 3 -1.81 -16.12 26.85
C ASN A 3 -0.95 -15.82 28.08
N GLU A 4 0.18 -16.50 28.24
CA GLU A 4 1.32 -15.84 28.88
C GLU A 4 1.80 -14.78 27.90
N ALA A 5 1.66 -13.50 28.26
CA ALA A 5 2.25 -12.40 27.52
C ALA A 5 3.77 -12.62 27.51
N LYS A 6 4.29 -13.28 26.47
CA LYS A 6 5.72 -13.32 26.19
C LYS A 6 6.19 -11.88 26.24
N ASN A 7 7.17 -11.59 27.09
CA ASN A 7 7.78 -10.28 27.17
C ASN A 7 8.48 -10.02 25.83
N ILE A 8 7.80 -9.36 24.89
CA ILE A 8 8.31 -9.08 23.55
C ILE A 8 9.38 -8.00 23.69
N PRO A 9 10.66 -8.26 23.35
CA PRO A 9 11.73 -7.29 23.58
C PRO A 9 11.55 -5.99 22.79
N TYR A 10 11.04 -6.09 21.56
CA TYR A 10 10.95 -4.98 20.61
C TYR A 10 9.54 -4.92 20.00
N PRO A 11 8.55 -4.40 20.75
CA PRO A 11 7.15 -4.36 20.29
C PRO A 11 6.94 -3.46 19.06
N GLY A 12 7.91 -2.58 18.74
CA GLY A 12 7.87 -1.58 17.69
C GLY A 12 7.30 -0.25 18.17
N ILE A 13 7.75 0.84 17.55
CA ILE A 13 7.36 2.23 17.84
C ILE A 13 6.05 2.55 17.11
N PRO A 14 4.92 2.73 17.83
CA PRO A 14 3.64 3.05 17.19
C PRO A 14 3.68 4.41 16.50
N THR A 15 3.22 4.46 15.27
CA THR A 15 3.10 5.69 14.47
C THR A 15 2.05 5.50 13.38
N THR A 16 1.65 6.58 12.72
CA THR A 16 0.98 6.52 11.42
C THR A 16 1.96 6.85 10.30
N SER A 17 2.08 5.98 9.30
CA SER A 17 2.98 6.17 8.15
C SER A 17 2.46 5.39 6.94
N ASP A 18 2.93 5.75 5.76
CA ASP A 18 2.77 4.93 4.55
C ASP A 18 3.94 3.94 4.38
N GLY A 19 3.80 3.00 3.44
CA GLY A 19 4.81 1.96 3.18
C GLY A 19 6.15 2.54 2.70
N ALA A 20 6.13 3.67 1.99
CA ALA A 20 7.36 4.39 1.63
C ALA A 20 8.07 4.93 2.88
N GLY A 21 7.35 5.58 3.79
CA GLY A 21 7.91 6.08 5.06
C GLY A 21 8.49 4.97 5.94
N GLY A 22 7.83 3.80 5.99
CA GLY A 22 8.32 2.63 6.71
C GLY A 22 9.65 2.09 6.16
N VAL A 23 9.78 2.01 4.83
CA VAL A 23 11.05 1.62 4.17
C VAL A 23 12.15 2.66 4.43
N VAL A 24 11.84 3.95 4.28
CA VAL A 24 12.82 5.03 4.53
C VAL A 24 13.33 4.97 5.96
N TRP A 25 12.46 4.76 6.95
CA TRP A 25 12.85 4.62 8.36
C TRP A 25 13.91 3.54 8.57
N VAL A 26 13.73 2.38 7.96
CA VAL A 26 14.69 1.27 8.05
C VAL A 26 16.01 1.66 7.40
N GLU A 27 15.95 2.11 6.15
CA GLU A 27 17.12 2.29 5.30
C GLU A 27 18.03 3.43 5.78
N ILE A 28 17.50 4.58 6.20
CA ILE A 28 18.31 5.71 6.70
C ILE A 28 19.08 5.37 7.99
N ASN A 29 18.66 4.33 8.71
CA ASN A 29 19.31 3.90 9.94
C ASN A 29 20.37 2.82 9.67
N ILE A 30 20.20 1.98 8.64
CA ILE A 30 21.03 0.78 8.48
C ILE A 30 22.00 0.81 7.30
N THR A 31 21.91 1.72 6.34
CA THR A 31 22.79 1.73 5.16
C THR A 31 23.90 2.77 5.23
N HIS A 32 24.89 2.67 4.34
CA HIS A 32 25.89 3.71 4.09
C HIS A 32 25.40 4.70 3.03
N GLY A 33 24.58 4.25 2.09
CA GLY A 33 24.03 5.12 1.07
C GLY A 33 22.88 4.53 0.27
N ALA A 34 22.26 5.38 -0.52
CA ALA A 34 21.31 5.00 -1.55
C ALA A 34 21.74 5.57 -2.90
N CYS A 35 21.54 4.80 -3.98
CA CYS A 35 21.68 5.32 -5.34
C CYS A 35 20.38 5.07 -6.07
N ALA A 36 19.69 6.12 -6.49
CA ALA A 36 18.35 5.99 -7.06
C ALA A 36 18.10 7.07 -8.12
N TYR A 37 17.12 6.80 -8.98
CA TYR A 37 16.62 7.76 -9.97
C TYR A 37 15.10 7.92 -9.78
N PRO A 38 14.55 9.15 -9.90
CA PRO A 38 13.16 9.39 -9.57
C PRO A 38 12.20 8.75 -10.58
N ILE A 39 11.36 7.84 -10.10
CA ILE A 39 10.25 7.26 -10.84
C ILE A 39 9.04 7.03 -9.92
N THR A 40 7.86 7.48 -10.35
CA THR A 40 6.62 7.22 -9.62
C THR A 40 6.33 5.71 -9.62
N SER A 41 6.01 5.05 -8.51
CA SER A 41 5.64 5.59 -7.19
C SER A 41 6.75 5.54 -6.12
N SER A 42 7.97 5.12 -6.48
CA SER A 42 9.10 4.99 -5.54
C SER A 42 9.81 6.31 -5.21
N THR A 43 9.56 7.40 -5.95
CA THR A 43 10.20 8.71 -5.73
C THR A 43 10.14 9.18 -4.28
N THR A 44 9.03 8.92 -3.56
CA THR A 44 8.87 9.32 -2.16
C THR A 44 9.88 8.66 -1.23
N MET A 45 10.31 7.42 -1.52
CA MET A 45 11.36 6.74 -0.77
C MET A 45 12.72 7.42 -1.01
N GLY A 46 13.04 7.75 -2.27
CA GLY A 46 14.25 8.49 -2.61
C GLY A 46 14.32 9.85 -1.93
N THR A 47 13.26 10.66 -2.04
CA THR A 47 13.18 11.99 -1.41
C THR A 47 13.24 11.92 0.11
N GLY A 48 12.63 10.90 0.73
CA GLY A 48 12.73 10.67 2.17
C GLY A 48 14.17 10.41 2.62
N TYR A 49 14.91 9.61 1.85
CA TYR A 49 16.32 9.34 2.11
C TYR A 49 17.20 10.59 1.87
N GLU A 50 17.01 11.31 0.76
CA GLU A 50 17.70 12.58 0.46
C GLU A 50 17.52 13.62 1.55
N THR A 51 16.31 13.70 2.12
CA THR A 51 16.02 14.59 3.25
C THR A 51 16.87 14.23 4.46
N ALA A 52 16.99 12.94 4.79
CA ALA A 52 17.83 12.49 5.89
C ALA A 52 19.31 12.80 5.65
N VAL A 53 19.81 12.62 4.43
CA VAL A 53 21.18 13.02 4.04
C VAL A 53 21.39 14.52 4.22
N SER A 54 20.44 15.34 3.76
CA SER A 54 20.49 16.81 3.87
C SER A 54 20.47 17.27 5.33
N ASP A 55 19.77 16.56 6.20
CA ASP A 55 19.72 16.80 7.66
C ASP A 55 21.00 16.28 8.38
N GLY A 56 22.01 15.77 7.66
CA GLY A 56 23.28 15.30 8.22
C GLY A 56 23.17 13.99 9.01
N LYS A 57 22.17 13.15 8.67
CA LYS A 57 21.90 11.89 9.36
C LYS A 57 23.12 10.97 9.34
N LYS A 58 23.32 10.27 10.45
CA LYS A 58 24.24 9.14 10.59
C LYS A 58 23.47 7.84 10.74
N ASN A 59 24.02 6.77 10.18
CA ASN A 59 23.53 5.41 10.40
C ASN A 59 23.81 4.94 11.85
N LEU A 60 23.39 3.73 12.20
CA LEU A 60 23.51 3.18 13.56
C LEU A 60 24.95 2.88 14.01
N TRP A 61 25.93 2.97 13.10
CA TRP A 61 27.36 2.78 13.37
C TRP A 61 28.17 4.08 13.30
N GLY A 62 27.52 5.21 13.04
CA GLY A 62 28.12 6.55 13.12
C GLY A 62 28.62 7.11 11.79
N ASP A 63 28.46 6.38 10.69
CA ASP A 63 28.80 6.83 9.36
C ASP A 63 27.75 7.82 8.84
N VAL A 64 28.20 8.88 8.17
CA VAL A 64 27.32 9.84 7.50
C VAL A 64 26.77 9.17 6.24
N ILE A 65 25.44 9.13 6.11
CA ILE A 65 24.80 8.50 4.95
C ILE A 65 24.92 9.38 3.70
N THR A 66 24.97 8.76 2.53
CA THR A 66 25.03 9.47 1.23
C THR A 66 23.89 9.11 0.29
N PHE A 67 23.54 10.02 -0.63
CA PHE A 67 22.59 9.75 -1.71
C PHE A 67 23.23 10.15 -3.04
N VAL A 68 23.16 9.26 -4.03
CA VAL A 68 23.67 9.50 -5.38
C VAL A 68 22.53 9.40 -6.40
N GLN A 69 22.31 10.48 -7.15
CA GLN A 69 21.36 10.52 -8.25
C GLN A 69 22.12 10.57 -9.60
N PRO A 70 22.23 9.43 -10.32
CA PRO A 70 22.80 9.41 -11.67
C PRO A 70 21.74 9.83 -12.72
N GLU A 71 22.03 9.61 -14.00
CA GLU A 71 21.21 10.04 -15.14
C GLU A 71 20.05 9.10 -15.49
N SER A 72 20.05 7.85 -14.99
CA SER A 72 19.01 6.85 -15.23
C SER A 72 18.97 5.76 -14.15
N GLU A 73 17.91 4.95 -14.15
CA GLU A 73 17.80 3.76 -13.31
C GLU A 73 18.87 2.71 -13.59
N HIS A 74 19.27 2.53 -14.85
CA HIS A 74 20.38 1.66 -15.21
C HIS A 74 21.65 2.08 -14.47
N SER A 75 22.00 3.36 -14.56
CA SER A 75 23.19 3.92 -13.90
C SER A 75 23.05 3.96 -12.38
N ALA A 76 21.83 4.07 -11.85
CA ALA A 76 21.56 3.94 -10.41
C ALA A 76 21.86 2.51 -9.90
N ALA A 77 21.43 1.48 -10.63
CA ALA A 77 21.78 0.10 -10.31
C ALA A 77 23.29 -0.15 -10.45
N THR A 78 23.94 0.36 -11.49
CA THR A 78 25.40 0.22 -11.69
C THR A 78 26.18 0.93 -10.59
N THR A 79 25.69 2.08 -10.13
CA THR A 79 26.29 2.79 -8.99
C THR A 79 26.15 1.94 -7.72
N CYS A 80 24.98 1.33 -7.47
CA CYS A 80 24.81 0.39 -6.35
C CYS A 80 25.77 -0.80 -6.43
N GLU A 81 25.97 -1.37 -7.63
CA GLU A 81 26.92 -2.46 -7.86
C GLU A 81 28.34 -2.04 -7.43
N GLY A 82 28.83 -0.89 -7.91
CA GLY A 82 30.15 -0.36 -7.53
C GLY A 82 30.26 -0.05 -6.03
N PHE A 83 29.20 0.52 -5.44
CA PHE A 83 29.15 0.83 -4.01
C PHE A 83 29.28 -0.43 -3.16
N ALA A 84 28.55 -1.49 -3.51
CA ALA A 84 28.60 -2.77 -2.81
C ALA A 84 29.93 -3.50 -3.04
N LEU A 85 30.53 -3.41 -4.24
CA LEU A 85 31.87 -3.95 -4.51
C LEU A 85 32.94 -3.33 -3.62
N ALA A 86 32.81 -2.04 -3.29
CA ALA A 86 33.67 -1.33 -2.34
C ALA A 86 33.35 -1.65 -0.85
N GLY A 87 32.49 -2.64 -0.58
CA GLY A 87 32.15 -3.09 0.78
C GLY A 87 31.03 -2.29 1.45
N GLY A 88 30.40 -1.36 0.75
CA GLY A 88 29.36 -0.52 1.34
C GLY A 88 27.97 -1.17 1.33
N ARG A 89 27.21 -1.01 2.42
CA ARG A 89 25.80 -1.37 2.45
C ARG A 89 24.98 -0.32 1.72
N VAL A 90 24.40 -0.68 0.58
CA VAL A 90 23.67 0.24 -0.31
C VAL A 90 22.22 -0.21 -0.54
N THR A 91 21.38 0.73 -0.97
CA THR A 91 19.97 0.52 -1.33
C THR A 91 19.56 1.32 -2.57
N ASN A 92 18.44 0.95 -3.18
CA ASN A 92 17.85 1.62 -4.34
C ASN A 92 16.32 1.63 -4.21
N PHE A 93 15.69 2.64 -4.82
CA PHE A 93 14.24 2.82 -4.86
C PHE A 93 13.81 2.95 -6.33
N THR A 94 13.03 1.99 -6.84
CA THR A 94 12.60 2.00 -8.25
C THR A 94 11.18 1.45 -8.43
N SER A 95 10.63 1.57 -9.65
CA SER A 95 9.28 1.13 -10.02
C SER A 95 9.18 0.98 -11.53
N GLY A 96 8.29 0.12 -12.04
CA GLY A 96 7.86 0.12 -13.43
C GLY A 96 9.01 0.00 -14.44
N GLN A 97 9.02 0.88 -15.45
CA GLN A 97 10.06 0.92 -16.49
C GLN A 97 11.48 1.03 -15.94
N GLY A 98 11.64 1.72 -14.81
CA GLY A 98 12.92 1.89 -14.16
C GLY A 98 13.53 0.55 -13.72
N LEU A 99 12.71 -0.36 -13.21
CA LEU A 99 13.17 -1.70 -12.81
C LEU A 99 13.59 -2.53 -14.03
N VAL A 100 12.83 -2.47 -15.13
CA VAL A 100 13.17 -3.19 -16.37
C VAL A 100 14.45 -2.65 -17.00
N LEU A 101 14.65 -1.33 -16.94
CA LEU A 101 15.87 -0.68 -17.40
C LEU A 101 17.11 -1.12 -16.62
N MET A 102 16.95 -1.59 -15.38
CA MET A 102 18.03 -2.18 -14.58
C MET A 102 18.34 -3.64 -14.93
N LYS A 103 17.52 -4.34 -15.73
CA LYS A 103 17.55 -5.82 -15.87
C LYS A 103 18.94 -6.39 -16.16
N GLU A 104 19.71 -5.76 -17.04
CA GLU A 104 21.10 -6.15 -17.34
C GLU A 104 21.98 -6.14 -16.08
N VAL A 105 21.93 -5.06 -15.32
CA VAL A 105 22.70 -4.85 -14.09
C VAL A 105 22.21 -5.76 -12.95
N LEU A 106 20.93 -6.14 -12.94
CA LEU A 106 20.44 -7.10 -11.95
C LEU A 106 21.15 -8.46 -12.06
N TYR A 107 21.47 -8.92 -13.28
CA TYR A 107 22.27 -10.13 -13.49
C TYR A 107 23.72 -9.97 -13.02
N THR A 108 24.32 -8.78 -13.17
CA THR A 108 25.70 -8.54 -12.73
C THR A 108 25.79 -8.54 -11.20
N ILE A 109 24.86 -7.85 -10.52
CA ILE A 109 24.78 -7.79 -9.06
C ILE A 109 24.60 -9.20 -8.46
N SER A 110 23.65 -9.99 -8.98
CA SER A 110 23.42 -11.35 -8.48
C SER A 110 24.59 -12.29 -8.80
N GLY A 111 25.19 -12.16 -9.99
CA GLY A 111 26.35 -12.93 -10.41
C GLY A 111 27.61 -12.63 -9.58
N LYS A 112 27.78 -11.39 -9.13
CA LYS A 112 28.87 -10.94 -8.25
C LYS A 112 28.61 -11.18 -6.77
N ARG A 113 27.46 -11.77 -6.40
CA ARG A 113 27.11 -12.13 -5.02
C ARG A 113 27.06 -10.92 -4.08
N LEU A 114 26.46 -9.83 -4.56
CA LEU A 114 26.36 -8.60 -3.78
C LEU A 114 25.03 -8.59 -3.00
N PRO A 115 25.05 -8.53 -1.64
CA PRO A 115 23.83 -8.61 -0.82
C PRO A 115 23.09 -7.26 -0.75
N ILE A 116 22.71 -6.74 -1.92
CA ILE A 116 21.99 -5.46 -2.05
C ILE A 116 20.48 -5.71 -1.88
N VAL A 117 19.76 -4.75 -1.28
CA VAL A 117 18.29 -4.76 -1.28
C VAL A 117 17.77 -3.58 -2.07
N PHE A 118 16.89 -3.85 -3.03
CA PHE A 118 16.14 -2.84 -3.77
C PHE A 118 14.69 -2.81 -3.28
N HIS A 119 14.12 -1.61 -3.12
CA HIS A 119 12.74 -1.42 -2.69
C HIS A 119 11.89 -0.99 -3.88
N ILE A 120 10.87 -1.81 -4.17
CA ILE A 120 10.06 -1.69 -5.38
C ILE A 120 8.66 -1.24 -5.00
N GLY A 121 8.24 -0.10 -5.55
CA GLY A 121 6.83 0.29 -5.61
C GLY A 121 6.20 -0.31 -6.87
N ALA A 122 5.79 -1.57 -6.83
CA ALA A 122 5.38 -2.35 -8.00
C ALA A 122 4.36 -1.60 -8.84
N ARG A 123 4.68 -1.40 -10.12
CA ARG A 123 3.98 -0.52 -11.05
C ARG A 123 3.80 -1.20 -12.40
N ALA A 124 2.63 -0.96 -13.01
CA ALA A 124 2.31 -1.43 -14.34
C ALA A 124 3.32 -0.94 -15.38
N LEU A 125 3.80 -1.84 -16.22
CA LEU A 125 4.62 -1.51 -17.37
C LEU A 125 3.77 -0.84 -18.45
N THR A 126 4.36 0.14 -19.08
CA THR A 126 3.81 0.75 -20.29
C THR A 126 3.80 -0.30 -21.39
N SER A 127 2.60 -0.70 -21.80
CA SER A 127 2.36 -1.61 -22.92
C SER A 127 1.49 -0.88 -23.96
N HIS A 128 0.21 -1.21 -24.08
CA HIS A 128 -0.73 -0.48 -24.95
C HIS A 128 -0.92 1.00 -24.54
N SER A 129 -0.65 1.33 -23.27
CA SER A 129 -0.68 2.69 -22.73
C SER A 129 0.21 2.79 -21.49
N LEU A 130 0.58 4.01 -21.10
CA LEU A 130 1.31 4.28 -19.86
C LEU A 130 0.35 4.26 -18.68
N ASN A 131 0.75 3.55 -17.62
CA ASN A 131 0.07 3.59 -16.34
C ASN A 131 1.10 3.81 -15.22
N VAL A 132 0.83 4.75 -14.31
CA VAL A 132 1.70 5.03 -13.15
C VAL A 132 1.36 4.17 -11.94
N HIS A 133 0.19 3.53 -11.97
CA HIS A 133 -0.40 2.77 -10.89
C HIS A 133 0.10 1.33 -10.81
N CYS A 134 -0.38 0.58 -9.82
CA CYS A 134 0.15 -0.72 -9.48
C CYS A 134 -0.07 -1.76 -10.58
N GLY A 135 0.99 -2.52 -10.84
CA GLY A 135 1.03 -3.76 -11.60
C GLY A 135 2.21 -4.58 -11.06
N HIS A 136 2.17 -5.90 -11.19
CA HIS A 136 3.28 -6.78 -10.78
C HIS A 136 4.15 -7.21 -11.97
N ASP A 137 3.79 -6.79 -13.18
CA ASP A 137 4.48 -7.08 -14.43
C ASP A 137 5.90 -6.50 -14.48
N ASP A 138 6.20 -5.41 -13.77
CA ASP A 138 7.57 -4.92 -13.62
C ASP A 138 8.45 -5.91 -12.85
N VAL A 139 8.01 -6.36 -11.67
CA VAL A 139 8.73 -7.34 -10.85
C VAL A 139 8.84 -8.68 -11.56
N MET A 140 7.76 -9.14 -12.20
CA MET A 140 7.75 -10.41 -12.93
C MET A 140 8.61 -10.35 -14.19
N SER A 141 8.86 -9.18 -14.77
CA SER A 141 9.77 -9.04 -15.91
C SER A 141 11.25 -9.28 -15.55
N VAL A 142 11.61 -9.21 -14.27
CA VAL A 142 12.98 -9.36 -13.75
C VAL A 142 13.12 -10.54 -12.77
N SER A 143 12.09 -11.38 -12.63
CA SER A 143 12.10 -12.48 -11.65
C SER A 143 13.13 -13.58 -11.96
N ASP A 144 13.66 -13.59 -13.17
CA ASP A 144 14.69 -14.50 -13.68
C ASP A 144 16.13 -14.02 -13.41
N CYS A 145 16.32 -12.88 -12.75
CA CYS A 145 17.64 -12.25 -12.55
C CYS A 145 18.47 -12.86 -11.39
N GLY A 146 17.94 -13.87 -10.67
CA GLY A 146 18.61 -14.49 -9.53
C GLY A 146 18.54 -13.66 -8.25
N TRP A 147 17.44 -12.95 -8.03
CA TRP A 147 17.18 -12.14 -6.84
C TRP A 147 16.15 -12.82 -5.93
N GLY A 148 16.27 -12.64 -4.63
CA GLY A 148 15.16 -12.91 -3.71
C GLY A 148 14.05 -11.86 -3.91
N ILE A 149 12.78 -12.24 -3.80
CA ILE A 149 11.64 -11.33 -4.03
C ILE A 149 10.60 -11.58 -2.94
N LEU A 150 10.40 -10.57 -2.09
CA LEU A 150 9.42 -10.58 -1.00
C LEU A 150 8.33 -9.52 -1.25
N PHE A 151 7.06 -9.89 -1.10
CA PHE A 151 5.89 -9.01 -1.28
C PHE A 151 5.22 -8.71 0.07
N GLY A 152 5.13 -7.43 0.43
CA GLY A 152 4.30 -6.96 1.55
C GLY A 152 2.85 -6.72 1.13
N ARG A 153 1.90 -7.05 2.01
CA ARG A 153 0.47 -6.75 1.83
C ARG A 153 0.11 -5.30 2.15
N ASN A 154 0.81 -4.70 3.11
CA ASN A 154 0.44 -3.40 3.68
C ASN A 154 1.67 -2.62 4.16
N ALA A 155 1.47 -1.43 4.72
CA ALA A 155 2.57 -0.55 5.11
C ALA A 155 3.47 -1.16 6.21
N GLN A 156 2.89 -1.91 7.15
CA GLN A 156 3.65 -2.62 8.19
C GLN A 156 4.54 -3.69 7.57
N GLU A 157 4.00 -4.54 6.69
CA GLU A 157 4.79 -5.59 6.08
C GLU A 157 5.89 -5.04 5.17
N ALA A 158 5.63 -3.97 4.41
CA ALA A 158 6.65 -3.31 3.60
C ALA A 158 7.84 -2.81 4.44
N CYS A 159 7.57 -2.30 5.65
CA CYS A 159 8.59 -1.87 6.61
C CYS A 159 9.37 -3.06 7.18
N ASP A 160 8.67 -4.08 7.69
CA ASP A 160 9.30 -5.23 8.35
C ASP A 160 10.12 -6.08 7.35
N LEU A 161 9.59 -6.27 6.14
CA LEU A 161 10.26 -7.00 5.06
C LEU A 161 11.51 -6.27 4.56
N ALA A 162 11.66 -4.96 4.76
CA ALA A 162 12.90 -4.26 4.43
C ALA A 162 14.08 -4.83 5.24
N LEU A 163 13.88 -5.07 6.55
CA LEU A 163 14.89 -5.68 7.42
C LEU A 163 15.04 -7.18 7.15
N ILE A 164 13.94 -7.91 6.98
CA ILE A 164 13.97 -9.36 6.73
C ILE A 164 14.71 -9.67 5.43
N ALA A 165 14.39 -8.96 4.34
CA ALA A 165 15.07 -9.10 3.06
C ALA A 165 16.57 -8.87 3.19
N ARG A 166 16.99 -7.81 3.93
CA ARG A 166 18.40 -7.47 4.08
C ARG A 166 19.16 -8.48 4.93
N ARG A 167 18.58 -8.94 6.04
CA ARG A 167 19.16 -10.01 6.86
C ARG A 167 19.37 -11.28 6.02
N ALA A 168 18.37 -11.69 5.25
CA ALA A 168 18.48 -12.84 4.36
C ALA A 168 19.55 -12.61 3.28
N ALA A 169 19.56 -11.45 2.63
CA ALA A 169 20.53 -11.08 1.60
C ALA A 169 21.98 -11.19 2.10
N GLU A 170 22.28 -10.59 3.24
CA GLU A 170 23.62 -10.57 3.85
C GLU A 170 24.06 -11.96 4.33
N ALA A 171 23.13 -12.81 4.78
CA ALA A 171 23.45 -14.15 5.25
C ALA A 171 23.92 -15.09 4.13
N VAL A 172 23.48 -14.86 2.89
CA VAL A 172 23.72 -15.77 1.76
C VAL A 172 24.39 -15.10 0.56
N GLU A 173 24.78 -13.83 0.68
CA GLU A 173 25.39 -13.03 -0.39
C GLU A 173 24.52 -12.99 -1.68
N THR A 174 23.18 -13.04 -1.55
CA THR A 174 22.24 -12.92 -2.68
C THR A 174 21.52 -11.58 -2.58
N PRO A 175 21.31 -10.83 -3.67
CA PRO A 175 20.52 -9.61 -3.61
C PRO A 175 19.01 -9.89 -3.50
N PHE A 176 18.26 -8.95 -2.92
CA PHE A 176 16.82 -9.09 -2.68
C PHE A 176 16.01 -7.87 -3.14
N MET A 177 14.76 -8.11 -3.50
CA MET A 177 13.74 -7.09 -3.73
C MET A 177 12.73 -7.15 -2.59
N ASN A 178 12.50 -6.02 -1.93
CA ASN A 178 11.37 -5.80 -1.04
C ASN A 178 10.29 -5.04 -1.83
N VAL A 179 9.19 -5.72 -2.11
CA VAL A 179 8.13 -5.27 -3.03
C VAL A 179 6.89 -4.88 -2.25
N GLN A 180 6.30 -3.75 -2.61
CA GLN A 180 5.01 -3.27 -2.12
C GLN A 180 4.17 -2.73 -3.28
N ASP A 181 2.84 -2.78 -3.18
CA ASP A 181 1.95 -2.32 -4.26
C ASP A 181 2.06 -0.78 -4.44
N GLY A 182 2.38 -0.33 -5.65
CA GLY A 182 2.50 1.08 -5.97
C GLY A 182 1.19 1.85 -5.75
N PHE A 183 1.27 3.01 -5.10
CA PHE A 183 0.15 3.80 -4.55
C PHE A 183 -0.68 3.11 -3.46
N LEU A 184 -1.12 1.86 -3.68
CA LEU A 184 -1.99 1.13 -2.76
C LEU A 184 -1.32 0.78 -1.42
N THR A 185 0.01 0.67 -1.40
CA THR A 185 0.80 0.51 -0.18
C THR A 185 1.81 1.64 -0.01
N THR A 186 2.47 2.08 -1.09
CA THR A 186 3.52 3.12 -1.00
C THR A 186 2.99 4.47 -0.50
N HIS A 187 1.70 4.77 -0.68
CA HIS A 187 1.08 6.06 -0.34
C HIS A 187 -0.10 5.96 0.63
N THR A 188 -0.50 4.75 1.02
CA THR A 188 -1.58 4.52 1.98
C THR A 188 -1.02 4.63 3.39
N ILE A 189 -1.52 5.61 4.13
CA ILE A 189 -1.16 5.80 5.54
C ILE A 189 -1.94 4.83 6.39
N GLU A 190 -1.23 4.13 7.27
CA GLU A 190 -1.78 3.17 8.21
C GLU A 190 -1.10 3.31 9.58
N ASN A 191 -1.71 2.75 10.62
CA ASN A 191 -1.00 2.52 11.88
C ASN A 191 0.04 1.43 11.67
N ILE A 192 1.31 1.77 11.90
CA ILE A 192 2.41 0.82 11.86
C ILE A 192 3.24 0.92 13.15
N LYS A 193 4.04 -0.10 13.37
CA LYS A 193 5.01 -0.23 14.45
C LYS A 193 6.40 -0.26 13.83
N LEU A 194 7.07 0.88 13.84
CA LEU A 194 8.42 0.98 13.28
C LEU A 194 9.40 0.16 14.13
N PRO A 195 10.37 -0.54 13.52
CA PRO A 195 11.41 -1.23 14.28
C PRO A 195 12.27 -0.22 15.05
N GLU A 196 12.53 -0.50 16.32
CA GLU A 196 13.40 0.29 17.18
C GLU A 196 14.85 0.31 16.65
N THR A 197 15.58 1.39 16.89
CA THR A 197 16.97 1.54 16.46
C THR A 197 17.89 0.50 17.09
N GLU A 198 17.63 0.15 18.34
CA GLU A 198 18.32 -0.87 19.13
C GLU A 198 18.11 -2.25 18.52
N PHE A 199 16.86 -2.57 18.17
CA PHE A 199 16.52 -3.80 17.48
C PHE A 199 17.21 -3.88 16.11
N MET A 200 17.14 -2.82 15.31
CA MET A 200 17.79 -2.77 13.99
C MET A 200 19.29 -3.00 14.11
N LYS A 201 19.94 -2.39 15.10
CA LYS A 201 21.38 -2.56 15.35
C LYS A 201 21.73 -4.00 15.73
N GLU A 202 20.97 -4.61 16.63
CA GLU A 202 21.15 -6.01 17.05
C GLU A 202 20.88 -6.99 15.89
N TYR A 203 19.78 -6.77 15.17
CA TYR A 203 19.29 -7.65 14.11
C TYR A 203 20.15 -7.57 12.85
N MET A 204 20.72 -6.42 12.51
CA MET A 204 21.59 -6.32 11.32
C MET A 204 23.06 -6.58 11.64
N GLY A 205 23.56 -6.05 12.75
CA GLY A 205 24.99 -6.02 13.03
C GLY A 205 25.77 -5.07 12.11
N ASP A 206 27.03 -4.81 12.47
CA ASP A 206 27.90 -3.84 11.79
C ASP A 206 28.22 -4.25 10.34
N PRO A 207 27.82 -3.45 9.33
CA PRO A 207 28.12 -3.74 7.93
C PRO A 207 29.63 -3.83 7.67
N ASN A 208 30.46 -3.06 8.38
CA ASN A 208 31.90 -3.02 8.18
C ASN A 208 32.60 -4.32 8.61
N GLN A 209 31.93 -5.15 9.40
CA GLN A 209 32.43 -6.46 9.85
C GLN A 209 31.82 -7.63 9.05
N LYS A 210 30.67 -7.41 8.41
CA LYS A 210 29.88 -8.45 7.74
C LYS A 210 30.02 -8.45 6.23
N LEU A 211 30.10 -7.27 5.62
CA LEU A 211 30.13 -7.14 4.18
C LEU A 211 31.55 -7.29 3.64
N ARG A 212 31.65 -7.91 2.47
CA ARG A 212 32.94 -8.10 1.80
C ARG A 212 33.28 -6.88 0.97
N CYS A 213 34.48 -6.35 1.18
CA CYS A 213 35.09 -5.44 0.21
C CYS A 213 35.79 -6.28 -0.85
N LEU A 214 35.21 -6.33 -2.05
CA LEU A 214 35.84 -6.99 -3.22
C LEU A 214 36.79 -6.05 -3.95
N PHE A 215 36.67 -4.75 -3.71
CA PHE A 215 37.49 -3.71 -4.32
C PHE A 215 38.40 -3.04 -3.27
N ASP A 216 39.30 -3.86 -2.71
CA ASP A 216 40.33 -3.45 -1.78
C ASP A 216 41.71 -3.39 -2.48
N PRO A 217 42.34 -2.22 -2.63
CA PRO A 217 43.68 -2.10 -3.22
C PRO A 217 44.77 -2.89 -2.47
N MET A 218 44.56 -3.18 -1.18
CA MET A 218 45.49 -3.98 -0.37
C MET A 218 45.30 -5.49 -0.57
N ASN A 219 44.11 -5.92 -0.99
CA ASN A 219 43.75 -7.31 -1.27
C ASN A 219 43.03 -7.41 -2.64
N PRO A 220 43.72 -7.11 -3.76
CA PRO A 220 43.05 -6.90 -5.04
C PRO A 220 42.44 -8.18 -5.60
N ILE A 221 41.19 -8.09 -6.04
CA ILE A 221 40.45 -9.16 -6.74
C ILE A 221 40.00 -8.64 -8.10
N MET A 222 40.13 -9.48 -9.13
CA MET A 222 39.54 -9.23 -10.43
C MET A 222 38.15 -9.88 -10.51
N THR A 223 37.11 -9.10 -10.74
CA THR A 223 35.72 -9.59 -10.90
C THR A 223 35.17 -9.22 -12.27
N GLY A 224 34.23 -10.02 -12.80
CA GLY A 224 33.57 -9.73 -14.09
C GLY A 224 34.43 -9.95 -15.33
N VAL A 225 35.39 -10.90 -15.29
CA VAL A 225 36.24 -11.24 -16.43
C VAL A 225 35.48 -11.94 -17.56
N VAL A 226 36.02 -11.87 -18.77
CA VAL A 226 35.55 -12.69 -19.90
C VAL A 226 35.93 -14.15 -19.66
N GLN A 227 34.94 -15.05 -19.70
CA GLN A 227 35.14 -16.49 -19.52
C GLN A 227 34.74 -17.24 -20.79
N ASN A 228 35.59 -18.19 -21.21
CA ASN A 228 35.26 -19.14 -22.28
C ASN A 228 34.34 -20.26 -21.75
N GLN A 229 33.86 -21.11 -22.66
CA GLN A 229 32.77 -22.07 -22.46
C GLN A 229 32.97 -22.97 -21.22
N ASP A 230 34.17 -23.54 -21.04
CA ASP A 230 34.48 -24.45 -19.93
C ASP A 230 34.36 -23.76 -18.56
N SER A 231 34.94 -22.56 -18.43
CA SER A 231 34.92 -21.81 -17.16
C SER A 231 33.54 -21.23 -16.84
N TYR A 232 32.81 -20.76 -17.85
CA TYR A 232 31.53 -20.08 -17.64
C TYR A 232 30.48 -21.02 -17.03
N MET A 233 30.32 -22.23 -17.58
CA MET A 233 29.35 -23.19 -17.04
C MET A 233 29.68 -23.56 -15.59
N LYS A 234 30.96 -23.81 -15.27
CA LYS A 234 31.42 -24.10 -13.91
C LYS A 234 31.07 -22.97 -12.96
N GLY A 235 31.39 -21.72 -13.33
CA GLY A 235 31.09 -20.54 -12.53
C GLY A 235 29.59 -20.33 -12.30
N LYS A 236 28.77 -20.45 -13.35
CA LYS A 236 27.31 -20.29 -13.24
C LYS A 236 26.67 -21.36 -12.37
N ILE A 237 27.05 -22.63 -12.53
CA ILE A 237 26.51 -23.71 -11.70
C ILE A 237 27.00 -23.63 -10.26
N ALA A 238 28.26 -23.21 -10.03
CA ALA A 238 28.81 -23.05 -8.68
C ALA A 238 28.02 -22.05 -7.82
N GLN A 239 27.30 -21.09 -8.42
CA GLN A 239 26.43 -20.16 -7.69
C GLN A 239 25.30 -20.86 -6.93
N ARG A 240 24.91 -22.08 -7.32
CA ARG A 240 23.91 -22.88 -6.57
C ARG A 240 24.31 -23.09 -5.11
N HIS A 241 25.61 -23.16 -4.81
CA HIS A 241 26.11 -23.23 -3.42
C HIS A 241 25.53 -22.14 -2.51
N PHE A 242 25.25 -20.96 -3.07
CA PHE A 242 24.64 -19.87 -2.33
C PHE A 242 23.12 -19.87 -2.46
N TYR A 243 22.58 -20.09 -3.67
CA TYR A 243 21.13 -20.09 -3.89
C TYR A 243 20.39 -21.17 -3.09
N ASP A 244 21.00 -22.35 -2.91
CA ASP A 244 20.41 -23.47 -2.15
C ASP A 244 20.22 -23.12 -0.67
N LYS A 245 20.97 -22.13 -0.14
CA LYS A 245 20.85 -21.64 1.24
C LYS A 245 19.76 -20.58 1.41
N VAL A 246 19.30 -19.98 0.32
CA VAL A 246 18.36 -18.83 0.37
C VAL A 246 17.04 -19.19 1.06
N PRO A 247 16.36 -20.33 0.78
CA PRO A 247 15.10 -20.66 1.45
C PRO A 247 15.25 -20.72 2.98
N ALA A 248 16.30 -21.37 3.47
CA ALA A 248 16.58 -21.48 4.90
C ALA A 248 16.89 -20.11 5.52
N ALA A 249 17.68 -19.27 4.85
CA ALA A 249 18.02 -17.94 5.33
C ALA A 249 16.81 -16.99 5.40
N VAL A 250 15.89 -17.07 4.44
CA VAL A 250 14.63 -16.31 4.49
C VAL A 250 13.79 -16.75 5.68
N GLN A 251 13.63 -18.06 5.89
CA GLN A 251 12.86 -18.58 7.01
C GLN A 251 13.50 -18.21 8.36
N GLU A 252 14.82 -18.35 8.50
CA GLU A 252 15.55 -17.96 9.71
C GLU A 252 15.40 -16.46 9.99
N ALA A 253 15.51 -15.59 8.97
CA ALA A 253 15.27 -14.16 9.13
C ALA A 253 13.86 -13.88 9.65
N MET A 254 12.83 -14.51 9.07
CA MET A 254 11.45 -14.36 9.53
C MET A 254 11.23 -14.87 10.97
N ASP A 255 11.85 -15.99 11.35
CA ASP A 255 11.72 -16.58 12.69
C ASP A 255 12.42 -15.73 13.76
N LEU A 256 13.61 -15.21 13.46
CA LEU A 256 14.33 -14.29 14.34
C LEU A 256 13.56 -12.99 14.52
N TYR A 257 12.98 -12.46 13.44
CA TYR A 257 12.13 -11.28 13.49
C TYR A 257 10.93 -11.51 14.42
N TYR A 258 10.25 -12.66 14.27
CA TYR A 258 9.14 -13.05 15.14
C TYR A 258 9.56 -13.19 16.60
N ALA A 259 10.69 -13.82 16.89
CA ALA A 259 11.18 -14.02 18.26
C ALA A 259 11.43 -12.68 18.99
N LYS A 260 11.80 -11.64 18.25
CA LYS A 260 12.15 -10.32 18.79
C LYS A 260 10.97 -9.34 18.83
N THR A 261 10.05 -9.45 17.87
CA THR A 261 8.97 -8.46 17.69
C THR A 261 7.57 -9.00 17.94
N GLY A 262 7.42 -10.32 18.03
CA GLY A 262 6.13 -10.99 18.07
C GLY A 262 5.34 -10.96 16.75
N ARG A 263 5.83 -10.29 15.70
CA ARG A 263 5.20 -10.23 14.37
C ARG A 263 5.74 -11.36 13.50
N ARG A 264 4.85 -12.27 13.08
CA ARG A 264 5.23 -13.50 12.38
C ARG A 264 5.10 -13.32 10.88
N TYR A 265 6.15 -13.72 10.17
CA TYR A 265 6.17 -13.84 8.72
C TYR A 265 6.47 -15.28 8.32
N ARG A 266 6.02 -15.67 7.14
CA ARG A 266 6.32 -16.95 6.50
C ARG A 266 6.50 -16.72 5.02
N MET A 267 7.18 -17.63 4.32
CA MET A 267 7.26 -17.57 2.86
C MET A 267 5.87 -17.65 2.20
N VAL A 268 4.97 -18.41 2.82
CA VAL A 268 3.55 -18.52 2.46
C VAL A 268 2.74 -18.32 3.74
N ASP A 269 1.87 -17.31 3.73
CA ASP A 269 0.97 -17.01 4.84
C ASP A 269 -0.44 -17.50 4.51
N THR A 270 -1.10 -18.11 5.49
CA THR A 270 -2.42 -18.73 5.33
C THR A 270 -3.42 -18.11 6.29
N TYR A 271 -4.66 -17.96 5.83
CA TYR A 271 -5.77 -17.41 6.60
C TYR A 271 -7.02 -18.27 6.42
N ARG A 272 -7.55 -18.80 7.54
CA ARG A 272 -8.72 -19.70 7.58
C ARG A 272 -8.62 -20.90 6.61
N MET A 273 -7.45 -21.54 6.54
CA MET A 273 -7.20 -22.69 5.65
C MET A 273 -7.47 -24.07 6.26
N ASP A 274 -7.59 -24.18 7.59
CA ASP A 274 -7.65 -25.46 8.31
C ASP A 274 -8.78 -26.39 7.83
N ASP A 275 -9.94 -25.82 7.47
CA ASP A 275 -11.13 -26.52 6.98
C ASP A 275 -11.64 -25.95 5.64
N ALA A 276 -10.79 -25.19 4.93
CA ALA A 276 -11.19 -24.55 3.67
C ALA A 276 -11.47 -25.57 2.56
N GLU A 277 -12.58 -25.40 1.85
CA GLU A 277 -12.90 -26.15 0.64
C GLU A 277 -12.43 -25.42 -0.63
N TYR A 278 -12.30 -24.09 -0.56
CA TYR A 278 -11.90 -23.23 -1.67
C TYR A 278 -10.80 -22.25 -1.21
N ALA A 279 -9.85 -21.92 -2.08
CA ALA A 279 -8.79 -20.97 -1.75
C ALA A 279 -8.65 -19.82 -2.75
N LEU A 280 -8.44 -18.62 -2.21
CA LEU A 280 -7.94 -17.46 -2.96
C LEU A 280 -6.44 -17.34 -2.74
N VAL A 281 -5.66 -17.31 -3.83
CA VAL A 281 -4.18 -17.27 -3.76
C VAL A 281 -3.66 -16.05 -4.48
N GLY A 282 -2.67 -15.34 -3.94
CA GLY A 282 -2.06 -14.21 -4.64
C GLY A 282 -0.97 -13.49 -3.87
N MET A 283 -0.58 -12.31 -4.36
CA MET A 283 0.49 -11.46 -3.81
C MET A 283 0.00 -10.03 -3.59
N GLY A 284 0.73 -9.26 -2.79
CA GLY A 284 0.46 -7.83 -2.56
C GLY A 284 -0.83 -7.53 -1.79
N GLY A 285 -1.26 -6.27 -1.83
CA GLY A 285 -2.28 -5.74 -0.92
C GLY A 285 -3.69 -6.24 -1.18
N MET A 286 -4.00 -6.73 -2.38
CA MET A 286 -5.31 -7.33 -2.66
C MET A 286 -5.59 -8.56 -1.78
N MET A 287 -4.53 -9.23 -1.30
CA MET A 287 -4.70 -10.41 -0.45
C MET A 287 -5.11 -10.08 0.98
N GLU A 288 -4.92 -8.84 1.44
CA GLU A 288 -5.48 -8.40 2.71
C GLU A 288 -6.98 -8.13 2.58
N THR A 289 -7.43 -7.51 1.47
CA THR A 289 -8.86 -7.38 1.17
C THR A 289 -9.54 -8.74 1.03
N ALA A 290 -8.85 -9.71 0.41
CA ALA A 290 -9.34 -11.08 0.28
C ALA A 290 -9.61 -11.74 1.66
N GLN A 291 -8.85 -11.41 2.70
CA GLN A 291 -9.10 -11.92 4.06
C GLN A 291 -10.43 -11.39 4.61
N ALA A 292 -10.71 -10.09 4.45
CA ALA A 292 -11.99 -9.52 4.86
C ALA A 292 -13.16 -10.12 4.06
N ALA A 293 -12.99 -10.33 2.76
CA ALA A 293 -13.99 -11.01 1.93
C ALA A 293 -14.20 -12.47 2.34
N ALA A 294 -13.14 -13.18 2.74
CA ALA A 294 -13.22 -14.54 3.24
C ALA A 294 -13.94 -14.64 4.59
N ASP A 295 -13.73 -13.66 5.50
CA ASP A 295 -14.51 -13.56 6.73
C ASP A 295 -16.02 -13.42 6.41
N TYR A 296 -16.38 -12.47 5.55
CA TYR A 296 -17.77 -12.26 5.11
C TYR A 296 -18.38 -13.51 4.45
N MET A 297 -17.67 -14.13 3.49
CA MET A 297 -18.17 -15.33 2.79
C MET A 297 -18.42 -16.51 3.74
N ARG A 298 -17.62 -16.63 4.81
CA ARG A 298 -17.80 -17.68 5.80
C ARG A 298 -18.93 -17.38 6.77
N GLU A 299 -19.06 -16.12 7.19
CA GLU A 299 -20.02 -15.69 8.21
C GLU A 299 -21.43 -15.51 7.64
N GLU A 300 -21.55 -14.93 6.45
CA GLU A 300 -22.84 -14.55 5.86
C GLU A 300 -23.32 -15.51 4.75
N LEU A 301 -22.40 -16.22 4.08
CA LEU A 301 -22.73 -17.10 2.94
C LEU A 301 -22.47 -18.59 3.20
N ASP A 302 -21.96 -18.96 4.39
CA ASP A 302 -21.59 -20.34 4.76
C ASP A 302 -20.62 -21.02 3.76
N LEU A 303 -19.74 -20.23 3.13
CA LEU A 303 -18.74 -20.73 2.18
C LEU A 303 -17.38 -20.90 2.87
N LYS A 304 -16.87 -22.13 2.94
CA LYS A 304 -15.56 -22.46 3.54
C LYS A 304 -14.39 -22.02 2.65
N VAL A 305 -14.14 -20.72 2.61
CA VAL A 305 -13.05 -20.11 1.83
C VAL A 305 -11.85 -19.82 2.73
N GLY A 306 -10.66 -20.14 2.26
CA GLY A 306 -9.41 -19.69 2.85
C GLY A 306 -8.62 -18.79 1.91
N VAL A 307 -7.62 -18.11 2.45
CA VAL A 307 -6.76 -17.18 1.71
C VAL A 307 -5.30 -17.57 1.90
N VAL A 308 -4.55 -17.60 0.80
CA VAL A 308 -3.11 -17.85 0.78
C VAL A 308 -2.40 -16.65 0.17
N HIS A 309 -1.57 -15.99 0.96
CA HIS A 309 -0.69 -14.92 0.49
C HIS A 309 0.73 -15.47 0.29
N VAL A 310 1.29 -15.20 -0.89
CA VAL A 310 2.66 -15.58 -1.23
C VAL A 310 3.57 -14.41 -0.89
N THR A 311 4.09 -14.41 0.34
CA THR A 311 5.01 -13.38 0.82
C THR A 311 6.37 -13.49 0.15
N CYS A 312 6.83 -14.69 -0.19
CA CYS A 312 8.09 -14.93 -0.90
C CYS A 312 7.80 -15.52 -2.27
N PHE A 313 8.08 -14.77 -3.34
CA PHE A 313 7.97 -15.28 -4.71
C PHE A 313 9.27 -15.96 -5.17
N ALA A 314 10.41 -15.44 -4.73
CA ALA A 314 11.73 -16.00 -5.00
C ALA A 314 12.58 -16.03 -3.71
N PRO A 315 13.15 -17.17 -3.29
CA PRO A 315 12.99 -18.50 -3.90
C PRO A 315 11.54 -18.99 -3.85
N PHE A 316 11.10 -19.67 -4.90
CA PHE A 316 9.70 -20.07 -5.02
C PHE A 316 9.32 -21.09 -3.93
N PRO A 317 8.27 -20.83 -3.13
CA PRO A 317 7.93 -21.65 -1.96
C PRO A 317 7.07 -22.86 -2.34
N ALA A 318 7.59 -23.68 -3.26
CA ALA A 318 6.87 -24.77 -3.89
C ALA A 318 6.25 -25.75 -2.88
N THR A 319 7.06 -26.21 -1.91
CA THR A 319 6.61 -27.20 -0.93
C THR A 319 5.56 -26.66 0.03
N GLN A 320 5.69 -25.39 0.43
CA GLN A 320 4.78 -24.70 1.34
C GLN A 320 3.44 -24.40 0.66
N LEU A 321 3.47 -24.05 -0.64
CA LEU A 321 2.26 -23.85 -1.43
C LEU A 321 1.46 -25.14 -1.58
N VAL A 322 2.12 -26.25 -1.94
CA VAL A 322 1.44 -27.55 -2.04
C VAL A 322 0.87 -27.95 -0.67
N ASP A 323 1.64 -27.77 0.42
CA ASP A 323 1.15 -28.12 1.76
C ASP A 323 -0.08 -27.33 2.18
N ALA A 324 -0.10 -26.02 1.91
CA ALA A 324 -1.23 -25.15 2.20
C ALA A 324 -2.48 -25.48 1.36
N LEU A 325 -2.30 -25.92 0.12
CA LEU A 325 -3.38 -26.02 -0.87
C LEU A 325 -3.84 -27.45 -1.17
N LYS A 326 -3.13 -28.50 -0.73
CA LYS A 326 -3.43 -29.90 -1.09
C LYS A 326 -4.83 -30.40 -0.70
N ASN A 327 -5.48 -29.76 0.28
CA ASN A 327 -6.76 -30.23 0.83
C ASN A 327 -7.98 -29.48 0.27
N VAL A 328 -7.80 -28.42 -0.52
CA VAL A 328 -8.94 -27.71 -1.11
C VAL A 328 -9.48 -28.45 -2.34
N ARG A 329 -10.73 -28.22 -2.69
CA ARG A 329 -11.34 -28.76 -3.92
C ARG A 329 -10.89 -27.97 -5.15
N ALA A 330 -10.83 -26.65 -5.00
CA ALA A 330 -10.43 -25.73 -6.05
C ALA A 330 -9.80 -24.46 -5.47
N LEU A 331 -9.01 -23.79 -6.29
CA LEU A 331 -8.40 -22.51 -5.97
C LEU A 331 -8.36 -21.60 -7.18
N THR A 332 -8.43 -20.30 -6.95
CA THR A 332 -8.17 -19.28 -7.97
C THR A 332 -6.95 -18.48 -7.54
N VAL A 333 -5.97 -18.41 -8.44
CA VAL A 333 -4.79 -17.57 -8.27
C VAL A 333 -5.07 -16.22 -8.93
N LEU A 334 -4.97 -15.15 -8.15
CA LEU A 334 -5.13 -13.78 -8.58
C LEU A 334 -3.75 -13.17 -8.84
N GLU A 335 -3.56 -12.61 -10.03
CA GLU A 335 -2.31 -11.94 -10.41
C GLU A 335 -2.58 -10.53 -10.94
N ARG A 336 -1.78 -9.57 -10.48
CA ARG A 336 -1.87 -8.16 -10.89
C ARG A 336 -1.09 -7.87 -12.16
N MET A 337 -1.24 -8.76 -13.14
CA MET A 337 -0.62 -8.69 -14.45
C MET A 337 -1.38 -9.57 -15.43
N ASP A 338 -1.07 -9.46 -16.71
CA ASP A 338 -1.60 -10.35 -17.74
C ASP A 338 -0.57 -10.62 -18.83
N ASN A 339 -0.21 -11.90 -19.03
CA ASN A 339 0.67 -12.34 -20.10
C ASN A 339 -0.05 -13.39 -20.98
N PRO A 340 -0.79 -12.96 -22.02
CA PRO A 340 -1.67 -13.83 -22.79
C PRO A 340 -0.94 -14.84 -23.69
N LEU A 341 0.36 -14.66 -23.94
CA LEU A 341 1.16 -15.61 -24.72
C LEU A 341 1.84 -16.68 -23.84
N ALA A 342 1.84 -16.51 -22.52
CA ALA A 342 2.29 -17.54 -21.61
C ALA A 342 1.21 -18.61 -21.41
N GLN A 343 1.62 -19.83 -21.06
CA GLN A 343 0.67 -20.89 -20.71
C GLN A 343 -0.20 -20.51 -19.50
N SER A 344 0.36 -19.75 -18.57
CA SER A 344 -0.31 -19.12 -17.43
C SER A 344 0.56 -17.97 -16.95
N ASN A 345 0.00 -17.05 -16.18
CA ASN A 345 0.78 -16.04 -15.48
C ASN A 345 1.76 -16.71 -14.46
N PRO A 346 2.85 -16.02 -14.06
CA PRO A 346 3.98 -16.64 -13.38
C PRO A 346 3.64 -17.38 -12.08
N LEU A 347 2.76 -16.83 -11.22
CA LEU A 347 2.41 -17.48 -9.97
C LEU A 347 1.54 -18.72 -10.20
N VAL A 348 0.52 -18.63 -11.06
CA VAL A 348 -0.29 -19.79 -11.47
C VAL A 348 0.61 -20.88 -12.03
N GLN A 349 1.56 -20.51 -12.90
CA GLN A 349 2.48 -21.46 -13.53
C GLN A 349 3.35 -22.17 -12.49
N GLY A 350 3.93 -21.43 -11.53
CA GLY A 350 4.74 -22.01 -10.46
C GLY A 350 3.94 -22.95 -9.56
N ILE A 351 2.68 -22.62 -9.24
CA ILE A 351 1.78 -23.49 -8.46
C ILE A 351 1.46 -24.77 -9.22
N LYS A 352 1.08 -24.67 -10.51
CA LYS A 352 0.79 -25.85 -11.35
C LYS A 352 2.01 -26.78 -11.45
N ALA A 353 3.21 -26.22 -11.65
CA ALA A 353 4.44 -26.99 -11.68
C ALA A 353 4.73 -27.69 -10.34
N SER A 354 4.55 -26.98 -9.23
CA SER A 354 4.75 -27.54 -7.87
C SER A 354 3.83 -28.73 -7.58
N PHE A 355 2.57 -28.65 -8.01
CA PHE A 355 1.63 -29.76 -7.87
C PHE A 355 1.96 -30.94 -8.78
N ALA A 356 2.45 -30.70 -10.00
CA ALA A 356 2.91 -31.76 -10.88
C ALA A 356 4.12 -32.52 -10.29
N ASP A 357 5.10 -31.80 -9.75
CA ASP A 357 6.24 -32.39 -9.05
C ASP A 357 5.80 -33.19 -7.82
N ALA A 358 4.90 -32.63 -7.00
CA ALA A 358 4.39 -33.31 -5.82
C ALA A 358 3.64 -34.61 -6.16
N LEU A 359 2.82 -34.60 -7.22
CA LEU A 359 2.07 -35.78 -7.66
C LEU A 359 2.99 -36.90 -8.18
N THR A 360 4.09 -36.52 -8.84
CA THR A 360 5.07 -37.47 -9.38
C THR A 360 6.12 -37.93 -8.35
N GLY A 361 6.06 -37.42 -7.12
CA GLY A 361 6.97 -37.80 -6.04
C GLY A 361 8.37 -37.19 -6.16
N LEU A 362 8.52 -36.11 -6.94
CA LEU A 362 9.77 -35.37 -7.07
C LEU A 362 10.05 -34.55 -5.79
N SER A 363 11.18 -33.85 -5.78
CA SER A 363 11.60 -32.97 -4.68
C SER A 363 12.09 -31.65 -5.26
N PHE A 364 12.04 -30.60 -4.47
CA PHE A 364 12.54 -29.28 -4.82
C PHE A 364 13.96 -29.05 -4.24
N GLY A 365 14.69 -28.08 -4.80
CA GLY A 365 16.08 -27.78 -4.45
C GLY A 365 17.10 -28.54 -5.30
N SER A 366 18.34 -28.04 -5.36
CA SER A 366 19.38 -28.59 -6.23
C SER A 366 19.79 -30.01 -5.85
N ASN A 367 19.62 -30.39 -4.56
CA ASN A 367 19.94 -31.71 -4.03
C ASN A 367 18.69 -32.48 -3.60
N GLY A 368 17.50 -32.00 -3.98
CA GLY A 368 16.21 -32.59 -3.61
C GLY A 368 15.92 -32.54 -2.10
N GLU A 369 16.49 -31.56 -1.39
CA GLU A 369 16.38 -31.40 0.06
C GLU A 369 14.99 -30.97 0.54
N PHE A 370 14.18 -30.36 -0.33
CA PHE A 370 12.82 -29.94 0.01
C PHE A 370 11.80 -30.95 -0.51
N LYS A 371 11.22 -31.73 0.40
CA LYS A 371 10.23 -32.75 0.06
C LYS A 371 8.83 -32.15 0.00
N TYR A 372 8.11 -32.43 -1.08
CA TYR A 372 6.69 -32.11 -1.16
C TYR A 372 5.88 -33.00 -0.21
N PRO A 373 4.74 -32.51 0.31
CA PRO A 373 3.78 -33.38 0.99
C PRO A 373 3.24 -34.41 -0.02
N LYS A 374 2.93 -35.62 0.48
CA LYS A 374 2.27 -36.64 -0.35
C LYS A 374 0.87 -36.19 -0.74
N ILE A 375 0.55 -36.25 -2.03
CA ILE A 375 -0.78 -35.95 -2.56
C ILE A 375 -1.25 -37.07 -3.49
N THR A 376 -2.56 -37.26 -3.58
CA THR A 376 -3.19 -38.25 -4.49
C THR A 376 -3.96 -37.59 -5.62
N SER A 377 -4.16 -36.28 -5.55
CA SER A 377 -4.91 -35.48 -6.52
C SER A 377 -4.40 -34.04 -6.50
N ILE A 378 -4.62 -33.35 -7.61
CA ILE A 378 -4.36 -31.91 -7.73
C ILE A 378 -5.71 -31.19 -7.66
N PRO A 379 -5.87 -30.13 -6.84
CA PRO A 379 -7.09 -29.32 -6.83
C PRO A 379 -7.32 -28.67 -8.19
N LYS A 380 -8.55 -28.27 -8.51
CA LYS A 380 -8.76 -27.44 -9.72
C LYS A 380 -8.08 -26.08 -9.53
N ILE A 381 -7.20 -25.70 -10.45
CA ILE A 381 -6.43 -24.44 -10.38
C ILE A 381 -6.92 -23.50 -11.48
N TYR A 382 -7.62 -22.45 -11.06
CA TYR A 382 -8.12 -21.37 -11.90
C TYR A 382 -7.19 -20.15 -11.86
N ALA A 383 -7.26 -19.32 -12.89
CA ALA A 383 -6.47 -18.10 -13.00
C ALA A 383 -7.36 -16.86 -13.13
N CYS A 384 -6.99 -15.77 -12.46
CA CYS A 384 -7.68 -14.50 -12.56
C CYS A 384 -6.70 -13.33 -12.67
N SER A 385 -6.79 -12.57 -13.75
CA SER A 385 -6.07 -11.28 -13.86
C SER A 385 -6.92 -10.18 -13.22
N ALA A 386 -6.34 -9.47 -12.25
CA ALA A 386 -7.08 -8.56 -11.38
C ALA A 386 -6.25 -7.33 -10.99
N GLY A 387 -6.89 -6.17 -10.87
CA GLY A 387 -6.28 -4.98 -10.28
C GLY A 387 -5.12 -4.34 -11.06
N LEU A 388 -4.93 -4.70 -12.33
CA LEU A 388 -3.94 -4.06 -13.20
C LEU A 388 -4.18 -2.54 -13.24
N GLY A 389 -3.11 -1.76 -13.08
CA GLY A 389 -3.19 -0.30 -13.07
C GLY A 389 -3.94 0.27 -11.86
N SER A 390 -3.83 -0.36 -10.68
CA SER A 390 -4.62 -0.08 -9.47
C SER A 390 -6.14 -0.04 -9.69
N ARG A 391 -6.65 -0.82 -10.65
CA ARG A 391 -8.10 -1.05 -10.72
C ARG A 391 -8.57 -1.69 -9.41
N ASP A 392 -9.71 -1.24 -8.89
CA ASP A 392 -10.23 -1.76 -7.63
C ASP A 392 -10.53 -3.26 -7.70
N VAL A 393 -10.16 -3.96 -6.62
CA VAL A 393 -10.56 -5.34 -6.35
C VAL A 393 -11.35 -5.33 -5.05
N ARG A 394 -12.67 -5.52 -5.15
CA ARG A 394 -13.63 -5.33 -4.05
C ARG A 394 -14.21 -6.66 -3.56
N GLY A 395 -15.01 -6.60 -2.49
CA GLY A 395 -15.61 -7.78 -1.85
C GLY A 395 -16.44 -8.61 -2.83
N GLY A 396 -17.28 -7.94 -3.62
CA GLY A 396 -18.11 -8.60 -4.64
C GLY A 396 -17.31 -9.38 -5.68
N HIS A 397 -16.12 -8.88 -6.04
CA HIS A 397 -15.24 -9.59 -6.98
C HIS A 397 -14.71 -10.90 -6.39
N PHE A 398 -14.28 -10.90 -5.13
CA PHE A 398 -13.82 -12.12 -4.45
C PHE A 398 -14.95 -13.15 -4.32
N ILE A 399 -16.15 -12.69 -3.98
CA ILE A 399 -17.36 -13.55 -3.93
C ILE A 399 -17.63 -14.19 -5.29
N SER A 400 -17.59 -13.40 -6.37
CA SER A 400 -17.77 -13.90 -7.74
C SER A 400 -16.70 -14.91 -8.15
N ILE A 401 -15.43 -14.68 -7.76
CA ILE A 401 -14.33 -15.62 -8.01
C ILE A 401 -14.58 -16.96 -7.33
N VAL A 402 -15.01 -16.96 -6.07
CA VAL A 402 -15.30 -18.20 -5.34
C VAL A 402 -16.52 -18.90 -5.93
N LYS A 403 -17.59 -18.16 -6.26
CA LYS A 403 -18.78 -18.71 -6.94
C LYS A 403 -18.43 -19.40 -8.27
N ASN A 404 -17.48 -18.85 -9.04
CA ASN A 404 -16.98 -19.48 -10.25
C ASN A 404 -16.36 -20.87 -9.98
N MET A 405 -15.71 -21.10 -8.84
CA MET A 405 -15.03 -22.36 -8.55
C MET A 405 -15.97 -23.57 -8.39
N PHE A 406 -17.24 -23.31 -8.08
CA PHE A 406 -18.26 -24.35 -7.87
C PHE A 406 -19.48 -24.21 -8.78
N ALA A 407 -19.39 -23.36 -9.81
CA ALA A 407 -20.39 -23.29 -10.86
C ALA A 407 -20.44 -24.59 -11.68
N ASP A 408 -21.59 -24.87 -12.31
CA ASP A 408 -21.76 -26.05 -13.19
C ASP A 408 -20.77 -26.05 -14.36
N GLN A 409 -20.47 -24.86 -14.89
CA GLN A 409 -19.48 -24.63 -15.95
C GLN A 409 -18.51 -23.52 -15.51
N PRO A 410 -17.50 -23.86 -14.69
CA PRO A 410 -16.53 -22.90 -14.18
C PRO A 410 -15.66 -22.39 -15.34
N ARG A 411 -15.41 -21.07 -15.37
CA ARG A 411 -14.45 -20.49 -16.31
C ARG A 411 -13.03 -20.69 -15.81
N GLU A 412 -12.15 -21.16 -16.68
CA GLU A 412 -10.77 -21.51 -16.31
C GLU A 412 -9.88 -20.29 -16.08
N TYR A 413 -10.06 -19.28 -16.94
CA TYR A 413 -9.40 -17.99 -16.87
C TYR A 413 -10.46 -16.89 -16.84
N THR A 414 -10.29 -15.95 -15.91
CA THR A 414 -11.22 -14.85 -15.70
C THR A 414 -10.51 -13.51 -15.52
N VAL A 415 -11.25 -12.43 -15.71
CA VAL A 415 -10.85 -11.09 -15.28
C VAL A 415 -11.92 -10.51 -14.35
N ILE A 416 -11.58 -9.51 -13.54
CA ILE A 416 -12.55 -8.83 -12.65
C ILE A 416 -12.38 -7.31 -12.71
N GLY A 417 -13.46 -6.58 -12.38
CA GLY A 417 -13.46 -5.12 -12.29
C GLY A 417 -13.49 -4.39 -13.63
N ILE A 418 -13.71 -5.09 -14.75
CA ILE A 418 -13.84 -4.49 -16.08
C ILE A 418 -15.00 -5.12 -16.87
N LYS A 419 -15.57 -4.36 -17.81
CA LYS A 419 -16.57 -4.88 -18.76
C LYS A 419 -15.83 -5.62 -19.89
N HIS A 420 -15.78 -6.95 -19.82
CA HIS A 420 -15.12 -7.79 -20.83
C HIS A 420 -15.80 -9.17 -20.93
N ALA A 421 -15.66 -9.88 -22.05
CA ALA A 421 -16.26 -11.21 -22.23
C ALA A 421 -15.72 -12.25 -21.22
N LEU A 422 -14.45 -12.11 -20.83
CA LEU A 422 -13.81 -12.94 -19.80
C LEU A 422 -14.16 -12.50 -18.37
N ALA A 423 -14.87 -11.38 -18.20
CA ALA A 423 -15.14 -10.85 -16.87
C ALA A 423 -16.15 -11.71 -16.12
N LEU A 424 -15.90 -11.93 -14.83
CA LEU A 424 -16.95 -12.34 -13.90
C LEU A 424 -17.83 -11.13 -13.57
N SER A 425 -19.08 -11.38 -13.18
CA SER A 425 -19.98 -10.33 -12.71
C SER A 425 -19.40 -9.64 -11.49
N ASP A 426 -19.58 -8.32 -11.36
CA ASP A 426 -19.10 -7.57 -10.20
C ASP A 426 -19.75 -8.07 -8.87
N GLY A 427 -20.90 -8.77 -8.96
CA GLY A 427 -21.55 -9.41 -7.83
C GLY A 427 -22.23 -8.39 -6.89
N GLU A 428 -22.69 -8.89 -5.75
CA GLU A 428 -23.06 -8.02 -4.62
C GLU A 428 -21.78 -7.60 -3.91
N ASP A 429 -21.61 -6.29 -3.69
CA ASP A 429 -20.42 -5.72 -3.04
C ASP A 429 -20.76 -5.34 -1.59
N PRO A 430 -20.49 -6.22 -0.61
CA PRO A 430 -20.83 -5.96 0.78
C PRO A 430 -19.87 -4.97 1.43
N ASP A 431 -20.31 -4.35 2.53
CA ASP A 431 -19.45 -3.54 3.37
C ASP A 431 -18.48 -4.44 4.17
N LEU A 432 -17.23 -4.50 3.72
CA LEU A 432 -16.17 -5.29 4.35
C LEU A 432 -15.40 -4.53 5.44
N ARG A 433 -15.80 -3.30 5.76
CA ARG A 433 -15.12 -2.52 6.81
C ARG A 433 -15.37 -3.18 8.18
N PRO A 434 -14.44 -3.01 9.15
CA PRO A 434 -14.70 -3.45 10.50
C PRO A 434 -16.01 -2.87 11.06
N GLN A 435 -16.77 -3.68 11.80
CA GLN A 435 -18.01 -3.21 12.42
C GLN A 435 -17.76 -1.95 13.26
N GLY A 436 -18.61 -0.93 13.07
CA GLY A 436 -18.48 0.35 13.77
C GLY A 436 -17.42 1.30 13.18
N ALA A 437 -16.81 0.93 12.05
CA ALA A 437 -15.92 1.82 11.32
C ALA A 437 -16.63 3.10 10.87
N PHE A 438 -15.84 4.15 10.70
CA PHE A 438 -16.25 5.43 10.15
C PHE A 438 -15.35 5.78 8.98
N SER A 439 -15.95 6.16 7.87
CA SER A 439 -15.29 6.46 6.63
C SER A 439 -15.69 7.82 6.11
N MET A 440 -14.71 8.46 5.49
CA MET A 440 -14.83 9.74 4.83
C MET A 440 -14.33 9.63 3.39
N ARG A 441 -15.09 10.19 2.44
CA ARG A 441 -14.66 10.40 1.07
C ARG A 441 -14.76 11.87 0.73
N GLY A 442 -13.61 12.54 0.68
CA GLY A 442 -13.55 13.94 0.31
C GLY A 442 -13.38 14.15 -1.18
N HIS A 443 -14.13 15.11 -1.72
CA HIS A 443 -14.01 15.57 -3.10
C HIS A 443 -13.36 16.95 -3.10
N SER A 444 -12.24 17.08 -3.78
CA SER A 444 -11.44 18.29 -3.79
C SER A 444 -10.81 18.56 -5.16
N VAL A 445 -10.00 19.61 -5.23
CA VAL A 445 -9.27 20.05 -6.41
C VAL A 445 -7.78 20.02 -6.13
N GLY A 446 -7.01 19.51 -7.09
CA GLY A 446 -5.55 19.46 -7.00
C GLY A 446 -4.97 20.85 -6.67
N GLY A 447 -4.19 20.93 -5.59
CA GLY A 447 -3.60 22.19 -5.10
C GLY A 447 -4.26 22.79 -3.86
N PHE A 448 -5.40 22.28 -3.40
CA PHE A 448 -6.12 22.81 -2.23
C PHE A 448 -5.59 22.26 -0.88
N GLY A 449 -4.52 21.48 -0.90
CA GLY A 449 -3.92 20.92 0.33
C GLY A 449 -4.69 19.75 0.96
N SER A 450 -5.70 19.20 0.29
CA SER A 450 -6.57 18.16 0.87
C SER A 450 -5.88 16.85 1.17
N VAL A 451 -4.87 16.44 0.39
CA VAL A 451 -4.07 15.25 0.71
C VAL A 451 -3.34 15.43 2.03
N THR A 452 -2.60 16.52 2.20
CA THR A 452 -1.90 16.85 3.45
C THR A 452 -2.87 16.95 4.63
N THR A 453 -4.02 17.57 4.41
CA THR A 453 -5.09 17.66 5.40
C THR A 453 -5.57 16.28 5.82
N ASN A 454 -5.82 15.38 4.87
CA ASN A 454 -6.24 14.01 5.16
C ASN A 454 -5.16 13.23 5.93
N LYS A 455 -3.88 13.41 5.57
CA LYS A 455 -2.74 12.84 6.32
C LYS A 455 -2.69 13.35 7.77
N LEU A 456 -2.98 14.64 7.98
CA LEU A 456 -3.09 15.23 9.31
C LEU A 456 -4.26 14.63 10.09
N ILE A 457 -5.44 14.53 9.46
CA ILE A 457 -6.63 13.92 10.07
C ILE A 457 -6.34 12.50 10.51
N ALA A 458 -5.82 11.67 9.60
CA ALA A 458 -5.45 10.28 9.90
C ALA A 458 -4.45 10.21 11.06
N SER A 459 -3.37 10.99 11.01
CA SER A 459 -2.32 10.97 12.05
C SER A 459 -2.84 11.35 13.42
N PHE A 460 -3.59 12.46 13.52
CA PHE A 460 -4.09 12.87 14.82
C PHE A 460 -5.15 11.89 15.34
N VAL A 461 -6.06 11.41 14.48
CA VAL A 461 -7.11 10.48 14.92
C VAL A 461 -6.50 9.16 15.38
N GLY A 462 -5.58 8.60 14.60
CA GLY A 462 -4.97 7.30 14.91
C GLY A 462 -4.11 7.32 16.16
N GLU A 463 -3.28 8.36 16.34
CA GLU A 463 -2.39 8.45 17.49
C GLU A 463 -3.09 9.00 18.76
N LEU A 464 -4.03 9.94 18.63
CA LEU A 464 -4.73 10.53 19.79
C LEU A 464 -5.70 9.55 20.44
N PHE A 465 -6.47 8.84 19.61
CA PHE A 465 -7.51 7.93 20.08
C PHE A 465 -7.04 6.47 20.15
N ASN A 466 -5.80 6.19 19.73
CA ASN A 466 -5.25 4.84 19.66
C ASN A 466 -6.17 3.86 18.90
N ILE A 467 -6.66 4.34 17.74
CA ILE A 467 -7.54 3.59 16.84
C ILE A 467 -6.85 3.39 15.49
N TYR A 468 -7.31 2.40 14.74
CA TYR A 468 -6.79 2.13 13.41
C TYR A 468 -7.32 3.15 12.42
N VAL A 469 -6.42 3.67 11.60
CA VAL A 469 -6.71 4.58 10.51
C VAL A 469 -6.11 4.03 9.23
N GLN A 470 -6.80 4.26 8.12
CA GLN A 470 -6.29 4.04 6.79
C GLN A 470 -6.66 5.25 5.94
N ALA A 471 -5.67 5.90 5.33
CA ALA A 471 -5.91 7.10 4.54
C ALA A 471 -5.07 7.12 3.26
N TYR A 472 -5.73 7.36 2.14
CA TYR A 472 -5.10 7.35 0.82
C TYR A 472 -5.80 8.31 -0.14
N PRO A 473 -5.06 8.99 -1.03
CA PRO A 473 -5.65 9.74 -2.13
C PRO A 473 -5.92 8.86 -3.34
N LYS A 474 -6.93 9.24 -4.12
CA LYS A 474 -7.02 8.88 -5.53
C LYS A 474 -6.10 9.81 -6.32
N TYR A 475 -4.95 9.27 -6.70
CA TYR A 475 -4.05 9.94 -7.63
C TYR A 475 -4.52 9.71 -9.06
N GLY A 476 -4.54 10.76 -9.86
CA GLY A 476 -4.74 10.69 -11.30
C GLY A 476 -3.51 11.20 -12.05
N SER A 477 -3.56 11.13 -13.39
CA SER A 477 -2.54 11.73 -14.27
C SER A 477 -2.59 13.26 -14.31
N GLU A 478 -3.68 13.80 -13.78
CA GLU A 478 -4.08 15.19 -13.78
C GLU A 478 -3.21 16.04 -12.84
N LYS A 479 -2.69 17.17 -13.36
CA LYS A 479 -1.95 18.16 -12.56
C LYS A 479 -2.90 19.04 -11.72
N LYS A 480 -2.34 20.06 -11.05
CA LYS A 480 -3.08 21.07 -10.24
C LYS A 480 -4.32 21.59 -10.98
N GLY A 481 -5.43 21.77 -10.27
CA GLY A 481 -6.67 22.35 -10.79
C GLY A 481 -7.74 21.36 -11.24
N LEU A 482 -7.45 20.05 -11.20
CA LEU A 482 -8.42 19.01 -11.57
C LEU A 482 -8.99 18.27 -10.35
N PRO A 483 -10.18 17.67 -10.46
CA PRO A 483 -10.84 16.97 -9.37
C PRO A 483 -9.99 15.82 -8.81
N THR A 484 -9.97 15.69 -7.49
CA THR A 484 -9.30 14.60 -6.78
C THR A 484 -10.16 14.13 -5.62
N THR A 485 -10.12 12.83 -5.37
CA THR A 485 -10.82 12.20 -4.26
C THR A 485 -9.79 11.71 -3.25
N TYR A 486 -10.11 11.77 -1.97
CA TYR A 486 -9.29 11.17 -0.93
C TYR A 486 -10.18 10.46 0.08
N TYR A 487 -9.61 9.44 0.71
CA TYR A 487 -10.32 8.51 1.55
C TYR A 487 -9.67 8.45 2.93
N LEU A 488 -10.50 8.30 3.94
CA LEU A 488 -10.10 7.99 5.31
C LEU A 488 -11.09 6.95 5.84
N THR A 489 -10.56 5.90 6.45
CA THR A 489 -11.34 4.98 7.27
C THR A 489 -10.71 4.95 8.66
N VAL A 490 -11.56 4.92 9.67
CA VAL A 490 -11.20 4.88 11.08
C VAL A 490 -11.98 3.73 11.72
N ALA A 491 -11.29 2.86 12.45
CA ALA A 491 -11.90 1.68 13.06
C ALA A 491 -11.19 1.27 14.36
N GLU A 492 -11.90 0.58 15.25
CA GLU A 492 -11.31 0.00 16.46
C GLU A 492 -10.43 -1.23 16.16
N LYS A 493 -10.66 -1.87 15.01
CA LYS A 493 -9.91 -3.04 14.54
C LYS A 493 -9.15 -2.70 13.26
N HIS A 494 -8.14 -3.51 12.97
CA HIS A 494 -7.32 -3.39 11.76
C HIS A 494 -8.17 -3.32 10.49
N ILE A 495 -7.85 -2.37 9.61
CA ILE A 495 -8.57 -2.11 8.36
C ILE A 495 -7.86 -2.89 7.26
N ARG A 496 -8.58 -3.77 6.57
CA ARG A 496 -8.03 -4.71 5.59
C ARG A 496 -8.36 -4.38 4.13
N THR A 497 -9.14 -3.34 3.88
CA THR A 497 -9.75 -3.06 2.58
C THR A 497 -8.93 -2.07 1.76
N HIS A 498 -8.30 -2.52 0.67
CA HIS A 498 -7.46 -1.70 -0.22
C HIS A 498 -8.16 -1.36 -1.55
N SER A 499 -9.28 -0.65 -1.49
CA SER A 499 -10.08 -0.22 -2.66
C SER A 499 -10.77 1.11 -2.39
N GLU A 500 -11.34 1.77 -3.40
CA GLU A 500 -12.21 2.93 -3.16
C GLU A 500 -13.38 2.61 -2.22
N LEU A 501 -13.79 3.59 -1.41
CA LEU A 501 -14.87 3.43 -0.45
C LEU A 501 -16.24 3.54 -1.14
N ALA A 502 -17.00 2.44 -1.07
CA ALA A 502 -18.40 2.37 -1.50
C ALA A 502 -19.40 2.71 -0.37
N HIS A 503 -18.93 2.73 0.88
CA HIS A 503 -19.73 3.06 2.06
C HIS A 503 -19.01 4.15 2.86
N VAL A 504 -19.69 5.28 3.10
CA VAL A 504 -19.11 6.41 3.84
C VAL A 504 -20.13 7.12 4.72
N GLU A 505 -19.67 7.67 5.84
CA GLU A 505 -20.49 8.40 6.80
C GLU A 505 -20.32 9.92 6.67
N PHE A 506 -19.21 10.38 6.07
CA PHE A 506 -18.93 11.80 5.88
C PHE A 506 -18.35 12.12 4.50
N ILE A 507 -18.93 13.13 3.84
CA ILE A 507 -18.47 13.61 2.53
C ILE A 507 -18.17 15.10 2.59
N PRO A 508 -16.89 15.50 2.67
CA PRO A 508 -16.50 16.88 2.47
C PRO A 508 -16.33 17.22 0.98
N LEU A 509 -17.08 18.23 0.54
CA LEU A 509 -17.03 18.82 -0.80
C LEU A 509 -16.29 20.15 -0.70
N ASN A 510 -15.02 20.16 -1.09
CA ASN A 510 -14.22 21.38 -1.17
C ASN A 510 -14.61 22.25 -2.39
N ASP A 511 -15.42 21.72 -3.31
CA ASP A 511 -15.98 22.42 -4.46
C ASP A 511 -17.35 21.82 -4.81
N VAL A 512 -18.39 22.65 -4.90
CA VAL A 512 -19.77 22.26 -5.27
C VAL A 512 -19.81 21.68 -6.68
N ASN A 513 -18.86 22.03 -7.55
CA ASN A 513 -18.77 21.50 -8.90
C ASN A 513 -18.60 19.98 -8.95
N ALA A 514 -18.26 19.32 -7.82
CA ALA A 514 -18.30 17.87 -7.69
C ALA A 514 -19.65 17.26 -8.11
N PHE A 515 -20.78 17.96 -7.90
CA PHE A 515 -22.11 17.53 -8.34
C PHE A 515 -22.30 17.59 -9.87
N ASN A 516 -21.50 18.37 -10.59
CA ASN A 516 -21.54 18.44 -12.06
C ASN A 516 -20.64 17.37 -12.71
N LEU A 517 -19.67 16.84 -11.96
CA LEU A 517 -18.70 15.87 -12.44
C LEU A 517 -19.16 14.41 -12.23
N GLY A 518 -20.15 14.20 -11.36
CA GLY A 518 -20.71 12.89 -11.04
C GLY A 518 -21.63 12.98 -9.84
N ASN A 519 -21.95 11.85 -9.21
CA ASN A 519 -22.71 11.81 -7.95
C ASN A 519 -21.73 11.75 -6.76
N PRO A 520 -21.39 12.88 -6.11
CA PRO A 520 -20.46 12.86 -5.00
C PRO A 520 -21.04 12.17 -3.76
N LEU A 521 -22.37 12.04 -3.65
CA LEU A 521 -23.10 11.44 -2.53
C LEU A 521 -23.26 9.92 -2.64
N ASP A 522 -22.73 9.29 -3.69
CA ASP A 522 -22.84 7.86 -3.89
C ASP A 522 -22.28 7.07 -2.70
N GLY A 523 -22.99 6.06 -2.21
CA GLY A 523 -22.52 5.26 -1.07
C GLY A 523 -22.61 5.92 0.31
N ILE A 524 -23.16 7.13 0.44
CA ILE A 524 -23.34 7.75 1.77
C ILE A 524 -24.38 7.01 2.61
N ALA A 525 -24.05 6.76 3.87
CA ALA A 525 -24.94 6.19 4.87
C ALA A 525 -26.14 7.12 5.14
N ASP A 526 -27.26 6.52 5.54
CA ASP A 526 -28.41 7.28 6.00
C ASP A 526 -28.04 8.08 7.26
N GLU A 527 -28.59 9.29 7.39
CA GLU A 527 -28.24 10.26 8.42
C GLU A 527 -26.75 10.68 8.44
N GLY A 528 -26.01 10.35 7.38
CA GLY A 528 -24.64 10.79 7.16
C GLY A 528 -24.51 12.31 7.01
N SER A 529 -23.26 12.78 7.10
CA SER A 529 -22.94 14.21 7.05
C SER A 529 -22.29 14.60 5.73
N VAL A 530 -22.66 15.77 5.22
CA VAL A 530 -22.03 16.39 4.04
C VAL A 530 -21.50 17.75 4.44
N PHE A 531 -20.25 18.06 4.12
CA PHE A 531 -19.71 19.41 4.23
C PHE A 531 -19.59 20.03 2.85
N ILE A 532 -19.96 21.31 2.71
CA ILE A 532 -19.90 22.07 1.46
C ILE A 532 -19.10 23.35 1.66
N GLN A 533 -18.01 23.52 0.93
CA GLN A 533 -17.37 24.82 0.82
C GLN A 533 -18.31 25.77 0.07
N SER A 534 -18.69 26.87 0.71
CA SER A 534 -19.58 27.87 0.12
C SER A 534 -19.28 29.27 0.64
N PRO A 535 -19.27 30.30 -0.22
CA PRO A 535 -19.17 31.69 0.21
C PRO A 535 -20.48 32.27 0.76
N GLU A 536 -21.61 31.57 0.59
CA GLU A 536 -22.91 32.03 1.06
C GLU A 536 -23.05 31.87 2.58
N THR A 537 -23.71 32.83 3.21
CA THR A 537 -24.06 32.79 4.64
C THR A 537 -25.51 32.37 4.88
N ASP A 538 -26.38 32.63 3.90
CA ASP A 538 -27.78 32.23 3.93
C ASP A 538 -27.95 30.74 3.59
N PRO A 539 -28.50 29.91 4.50
CA PRO A 539 -28.67 28.48 4.27
C PRO A 539 -29.56 28.16 3.06
N GLN A 540 -30.53 29.02 2.72
CA GLN A 540 -31.40 28.81 1.56
C GLN A 540 -30.60 28.90 0.25
N ARG A 541 -29.66 29.84 0.15
CA ARG A 541 -28.82 29.99 -1.05
C ARG A 541 -27.85 28.83 -1.22
N VAL A 542 -27.26 28.34 -0.12
CA VAL A 542 -26.41 27.14 -0.17
C VAL A 542 -27.22 25.94 -0.67
N TRP A 543 -28.43 25.76 -0.15
CA TRP A 543 -29.34 24.71 -0.58
C TRP A 543 -29.71 24.81 -2.07
N ASP A 544 -29.98 26.01 -2.56
CA ASP A 544 -30.38 26.26 -3.94
C ASP A 544 -29.27 26.00 -4.98
N HIS A 545 -28.00 26.01 -4.55
CA HIS A 545 -26.85 25.64 -5.39
C HIS A 545 -26.68 24.13 -5.56
N ILE A 546 -27.30 23.31 -4.71
CA ILE A 546 -27.25 21.85 -4.85
C ILE A 546 -28.21 21.43 -5.97
N PRO A 547 -27.77 20.62 -6.96
CA PRO A 547 -28.65 20.15 -8.02
C PRO A 547 -29.84 19.33 -7.48
N ALA A 548 -30.96 19.33 -8.23
CA ALA A 548 -32.21 18.70 -7.80
C ALA A 548 -32.04 17.21 -7.40
N TYR A 549 -31.19 16.47 -8.12
CA TYR A 549 -30.91 15.06 -7.78
C TYR A 549 -30.19 14.94 -6.43
N GLY A 550 -29.24 15.84 -6.13
CA GLY A 550 -28.51 15.88 -4.87
C GLY A 550 -29.43 16.28 -3.71
N GLN A 551 -30.29 17.29 -3.92
CA GLN A 551 -31.32 17.68 -2.94
C GLN A 551 -32.26 16.51 -2.62
N LYS A 552 -32.68 15.75 -3.64
CA LYS A 552 -33.51 14.55 -3.48
C LYS A 552 -32.79 13.48 -2.65
N LEU A 553 -31.52 13.21 -2.92
CA LEU A 553 -30.72 12.25 -2.15
C LEU A 553 -30.55 12.68 -0.69
N ILE A 554 -30.24 13.95 -0.45
CA ILE A 554 -30.10 14.53 0.90
C ILE A 554 -31.40 14.35 1.70
N ARG A 555 -32.55 14.64 1.09
CA ARG A 555 -33.86 14.44 1.73
C ARG A 555 -34.14 12.97 2.03
N ASN A 556 -33.98 12.11 1.03
CA ASN A 556 -34.29 10.69 1.14
C ASN A 556 -33.47 10.00 2.23
N LYS A 557 -32.18 10.33 2.31
CA LYS A 557 -31.25 9.77 3.29
C LYS A 557 -31.16 10.57 4.59
N ARG A 558 -31.94 11.65 4.73
CA ARG A 558 -31.95 12.54 5.90
C ARG A 558 -30.55 13.06 6.27
N LEU A 559 -29.77 13.46 5.28
CA LEU A 559 -28.38 13.88 5.49
C LEU A 559 -28.31 15.22 6.21
N LYS A 560 -27.30 15.36 7.07
CA LYS A 560 -26.94 16.64 7.70
C LYS A 560 -26.01 17.41 6.77
N VAL A 561 -26.36 18.65 6.43
CA VAL A 561 -25.58 19.47 5.50
C VAL A 561 -24.92 20.61 6.25
N PHE A 562 -23.60 20.61 6.27
CA PHE A 562 -22.76 21.63 6.86
C PHE A 562 -22.11 22.49 5.79
N TYR A 563 -21.86 23.76 6.07
CA TYR A 563 -21.20 24.66 5.14
C TYR A 563 -20.32 25.70 5.82
N LEU A 564 -19.27 26.13 5.11
CA LEU A 564 -18.35 27.16 5.56
C LEU A 564 -17.54 27.74 4.38
N ASP A 565 -17.26 29.03 4.41
CA ASP A 565 -16.31 29.66 3.49
C ASP A 565 -14.86 29.48 3.96
N THR A 566 -14.30 28.29 3.72
CA THR A 566 -12.92 27.97 4.09
C THR A 566 -11.89 28.77 3.28
N VAL A 567 -12.26 29.27 2.09
CA VAL A 567 -11.40 30.07 1.23
C VAL A 567 -11.23 31.47 1.81
N LYS A 568 -12.33 32.11 2.24
CA LYS A 568 -12.27 33.41 2.92
C LYS A 568 -11.45 33.33 4.21
N ILE A 569 -11.70 32.33 5.06
CA ILE A 569 -10.94 32.13 6.31
C ILE A 569 -9.45 31.99 6.02
N ALA A 570 -9.08 31.15 5.06
CA ALA A 570 -7.68 30.96 4.71
C ALA A 570 -7.01 32.23 4.17
N LYS A 571 -7.73 33.05 3.38
CA LYS A 571 -7.23 34.34 2.88
C LYS A 571 -7.04 35.39 3.97
N GLU A 572 -7.91 35.40 4.97
CA GLU A 572 -7.83 36.34 6.09
C GLU A 572 -6.71 35.98 7.08
N ILE A 573 -6.40 34.69 7.23
CA ILE A 573 -5.39 34.20 8.19
C ILE A 573 -4.00 34.09 7.56
N ALA A 574 -3.89 33.53 6.35
CA ALA A 574 -2.59 33.20 5.76
C ALA A 574 -1.92 34.45 5.19
N THR A 575 -0.74 34.76 5.72
CA THR A 575 0.06 35.91 5.29
C THR A 575 0.79 35.65 3.96
N ASP A 576 1.11 34.38 3.68
CA ASP A 576 1.73 33.95 2.43
C ASP A 576 0.66 33.63 1.34
N PRO A 577 0.69 34.30 0.17
CA PRO A 577 -0.21 34.03 -0.95
C PRO A 577 -0.25 32.56 -1.40
N ASP A 578 0.88 31.85 -1.36
CA ASP A 578 0.96 30.44 -1.76
C ASP A 578 0.29 29.49 -0.75
N LEU A 579 0.15 29.95 0.50
CA LEU A 579 -0.52 29.20 1.57
C LEU A 579 -2.01 29.49 1.64
N GLN A 580 -2.49 30.65 1.20
CA GLN A 580 -3.93 30.97 1.17
C GLN A 580 -4.75 29.88 0.49
N GLN A 581 -4.28 29.38 -0.65
CA GLN A 581 -4.98 28.33 -1.39
C GLN A 581 -4.87 26.94 -0.72
N ARG A 582 -3.81 26.67 0.06
CA ARG A 582 -3.60 25.36 0.71
C ARG A 582 -4.23 25.28 2.09
N MET A 583 -4.27 26.39 2.83
CA MET A 583 -4.79 26.46 4.19
C MET A 583 -6.32 26.31 4.28
N GLN A 584 -7.04 26.51 3.18
CA GLN A 584 -8.48 26.20 3.13
C GLN A 584 -8.75 24.73 3.49
N GLY A 585 -7.85 23.81 3.12
CA GLY A 585 -7.94 22.41 3.49
C GLY A 585 -7.84 22.21 5.01
N VAL A 586 -7.02 23.00 5.69
CA VAL A 586 -6.76 22.87 7.13
C VAL A 586 -7.98 23.22 7.97
N CYS A 587 -8.85 24.11 7.47
CA CYS A 587 -10.15 24.39 8.10
C CYS A 587 -11.00 23.11 8.23
N LEU A 588 -10.86 22.15 7.30
CA LEU A 588 -11.56 20.88 7.35
C LEU A 588 -11.20 20.04 8.58
N VAL A 589 -10.01 20.23 9.18
CA VAL A 589 -9.66 19.54 10.43
C VAL A 589 -10.62 19.96 11.55
N GLY A 590 -10.88 21.27 11.69
CA GLY A 590 -11.83 21.80 12.67
C GLY A 590 -13.27 21.37 12.39
N ILE A 591 -13.67 21.42 11.13
CA ILE A 591 -14.99 20.93 10.68
C ILE A 591 -15.15 19.45 10.98
N PHE A 592 -14.14 18.63 10.67
CA PHE A 592 -14.13 17.20 10.95
C PHE A 592 -14.33 16.96 12.45
N ILE A 593 -13.60 17.65 13.32
CA ILE A 593 -13.77 17.55 14.77
C ILE A 593 -15.21 17.89 15.19
N ARG A 594 -15.80 18.94 14.62
CA ARG A 594 -17.17 19.39 14.96
C ARG A 594 -18.26 18.43 14.51
N VAL A 595 -18.12 17.89 13.31
CA VAL A 595 -19.17 17.16 12.58
C VAL A 595 -19.12 15.65 12.85
N THR A 596 -17.97 15.13 13.25
CA THR A 596 -17.78 13.70 13.49
C THR A 596 -17.91 13.32 14.97
N PRO A 597 -18.25 12.07 15.29
CA PRO A 597 -18.53 11.67 16.67
C PRO A 597 -17.27 11.46 17.53
N PHE A 598 -16.05 11.65 17.01
CA PHE A 598 -14.83 11.27 17.73
C PHE A 598 -14.54 12.12 18.96
N ALA A 599 -14.70 13.44 18.86
CA ALA A 599 -14.48 14.34 20.00
C ALA A 599 -15.54 14.13 21.11
N SER A 600 -16.80 13.89 20.72
CA SER A 600 -17.87 13.61 21.68
C SER A 600 -17.72 12.24 22.34
N ARG A 601 -17.26 11.22 21.60
CA ARG A 601 -17.00 9.86 22.14
C ARG A 601 -15.81 9.79 23.10
N SER A 602 -14.79 10.63 22.90
CA SER A 602 -13.60 10.63 23.76
C SER A 602 -13.77 11.41 25.06
N GLY A 603 -14.87 12.16 25.21
CA GLY A 603 -15.11 13.04 26.37
C GLY A 603 -14.11 14.19 26.48
N MET A 604 -13.33 14.47 25.42
CA MET A 604 -12.35 15.54 25.39
C MET A 604 -13.01 16.89 25.10
N GLY A 605 -12.63 17.92 25.84
CA GLY A 605 -13.02 19.30 25.51
C GLY A 605 -12.26 19.84 24.30
N ASP A 606 -12.81 20.88 23.66
CA ASP A 606 -12.24 21.49 22.43
C ASP A 606 -10.76 21.86 22.57
N GLU A 607 -10.35 22.40 23.72
CA GLU A 607 -8.94 22.79 23.97
C GLU A 607 -7.98 21.58 24.02
N GLN A 608 -8.43 20.44 24.55
CA GLN A 608 -7.60 19.23 24.58
C GLN A 608 -7.41 18.66 23.18
N VAL A 609 -8.46 18.69 22.35
CA VAL A 609 -8.39 18.26 20.94
C VAL A 609 -7.49 19.21 20.14
N LEU A 610 -7.62 20.52 20.33
CA LEU A 610 -6.78 21.52 19.65
C LEU A 610 -5.31 21.39 20.04
N GLY A 611 -4.99 21.13 21.31
CA GLY A 611 -3.62 20.86 21.77
C GLY A 611 -3.03 19.60 21.12
N ALA A 612 -3.83 18.56 20.93
CA ALA A 612 -3.40 17.36 20.20
C ALA A 612 -3.13 17.67 18.71
N VAL A 613 -4.01 18.43 18.06
CA VAL A 613 -3.83 18.85 16.66
C VAL A 613 -2.56 19.69 16.48
N GLU A 614 -2.22 20.55 17.45
CA GLU A 614 -0.99 21.36 17.43
C GLU A 614 0.28 20.52 17.30
N LYS A 615 0.38 19.42 18.05
CA LYS A 615 1.51 18.47 17.96
C LYS A 615 1.74 18.01 16.51
N TYR A 616 0.67 17.69 15.78
CA TYR A 616 0.77 17.23 14.39
C TYR A 616 1.01 18.37 13.41
N ILE A 617 0.38 19.52 13.59
CA ILE A 617 0.69 20.71 12.78
C ILE A 617 2.18 21.05 12.89
N ARG A 618 2.75 20.98 14.09
CA ARG A 618 4.20 21.16 14.31
C ARG A 618 5.04 20.08 13.61
N LYS A 619 4.63 18.81 13.67
CA LYS A 619 5.31 17.70 12.97
C LYS A 619 5.41 17.94 11.46
N TYR A 620 4.32 18.40 10.83
CA TYR A 620 4.26 18.57 9.37
C TYR A 620 4.77 19.94 8.88
N PHE A 621 4.57 21.01 9.66
CA PHE A 621 4.83 22.39 9.24
C PHE A 621 5.90 23.11 10.06
N GLY A 622 6.41 22.52 11.14
CA GLY A 622 7.38 23.18 12.03
C GLY A 622 8.66 23.63 11.32
N LYS A 623 9.13 22.86 10.33
CA LYS A 623 10.28 23.25 9.47
C LYS A 623 10.03 24.52 8.65
N ARG A 624 8.77 24.95 8.47
CA ARG A 624 8.38 26.18 7.73
C ARG A 624 8.29 27.42 8.63
N GLY A 625 8.57 27.28 9.93
CA GLY A 625 8.57 28.38 10.89
C GLY A 625 7.30 28.46 11.74
N GLU A 626 7.44 29.14 12.89
CA GLU A 626 6.38 29.23 13.91
C GLU A 626 5.14 29.97 13.41
N HIS A 627 5.29 31.00 12.57
CA HIS A 627 4.14 31.75 12.06
C HIS A 627 3.19 30.84 11.25
N VAL A 628 3.75 29.95 10.42
CA VAL A 628 2.97 29.00 9.61
C VAL A 628 2.19 28.05 10.52
N VAL A 629 2.82 27.56 11.60
CA VAL A 629 2.16 26.70 12.59
C VAL A 629 0.96 27.42 13.23
N GLN A 630 1.15 28.67 13.67
CA GLN A 630 0.10 29.45 14.31
C GLN A 630 -1.05 29.80 13.35
N GLU A 631 -0.76 30.11 12.10
CA GLU A 631 -1.78 30.35 11.07
C GLU A 631 -2.62 29.09 10.80
N ASN A 632 -1.97 27.94 10.66
CA ASN A 632 -2.69 26.67 10.51
C ASN A 632 -3.60 26.39 11.71
N LEU A 633 -3.12 26.62 12.94
CA LEU A 633 -3.92 26.46 14.16
C LEU A 633 -5.14 27.39 14.20
N LYS A 634 -4.99 28.64 13.76
CA LYS A 634 -6.13 29.58 13.65
C LYS A 634 -7.16 29.06 12.65
N CYS A 635 -6.73 28.55 11.49
CA CYS A 635 -7.64 27.95 10.50
C CYS A 635 -8.42 26.76 11.09
N VAL A 636 -7.77 25.90 11.90
CA VAL A 636 -8.47 24.80 12.59
C VAL A 636 -9.52 25.34 13.57
N ARG A 637 -9.16 26.35 14.38
CA ARG A 637 -10.09 26.95 15.35
C ARG A 637 -11.30 27.59 14.67
N GLU A 638 -11.10 28.29 13.57
CA GLU A 638 -12.19 28.88 12.79
C GLU A 638 -13.07 27.81 12.14
N GLY A 639 -12.48 26.75 11.60
CA GLY A 639 -13.26 25.61 11.09
C GLY A 639 -14.14 24.95 12.15
N LEU A 640 -13.66 24.86 13.38
CA LEU A 640 -14.39 24.28 14.52
C LEU A 640 -15.57 25.17 14.97
N LYS A 641 -15.35 26.50 15.03
CA LYS A 641 -16.31 27.46 15.58
C LYS A 641 -17.36 27.94 14.57
N SER A 642 -16.93 28.15 13.32
CA SER A 642 -17.68 28.93 12.34
C SER A 642 -18.49 28.06 11.37
N VAL A 643 -18.33 26.73 11.40
CA VAL A 643 -19.12 25.81 10.56
C VAL A 643 -20.60 25.87 10.92
N MET A 644 -21.45 26.05 9.91
CA MET A 644 -22.90 26.16 10.06
C MET A 644 -23.60 24.91 9.52
N GLU A 645 -24.80 24.62 10.01
CA GLU A 645 -25.67 23.55 9.52
C GLU A 645 -26.87 24.16 8.80
N ILE A 646 -27.24 23.63 7.63
CA ILE A 646 -28.48 24.00 6.93
C ILE A 646 -29.65 23.43 7.75
N PRO A 647 -30.55 24.27 8.28
CA PRO A 647 -31.66 23.79 9.10
C PRO A 647 -32.58 22.83 8.35
N TRP A 648 -33.06 21.79 9.02
CA TRP A 648 -33.91 20.77 8.38
C TRP A 648 -35.19 21.34 7.77
N ASN A 649 -35.76 22.43 8.31
CA ASN A 649 -36.92 23.11 7.73
C ASN A 649 -36.61 23.74 6.36
N VAL A 650 -35.36 24.14 6.10
CA VAL A 650 -34.91 24.60 4.77
C VAL A 650 -34.81 23.41 3.82
N ILE A 651 -34.18 22.32 4.27
CA ILE A 651 -34.01 21.09 3.48
C ILE A 651 -35.38 20.49 3.12
N SER A 652 -36.31 20.40 4.08
CA SER A 652 -37.62 19.77 3.91
C SER A 652 -38.69 20.66 3.27
N ALA A 653 -38.38 21.94 3.02
CA ALA A 653 -39.33 22.85 2.38
C ALA A 653 -39.76 22.33 0.98
N PRO A 654 -41.03 22.50 0.58
CA PRO A 654 -41.49 22.15 -0.76
C PRO A 654 -40.64 22.86 -1.80
N ALA A 655 -40.23 22.15 -2.85
CA ALA A 655 -39.45 22.76 -3.93
C ALA A 655 -40.22 23.96 -4.50
N ALA A 656 -39.62 25.15 -4.47
CA ALA A 656 -40.17 26.29 -5.17
C ALA A 656 -40.27 25.93 -6.67
N PRO A 657 -41.36 26.28 -7.37
CA PRO A 657 -41.51 25.96 -8.78
C PRO A 657 -40.45 26.71 -9.60
N LYS A 658 -39.34 26.03 -9.93
CA LYS A 658 -38.35 26.53 -10.89
C LYS A 658 -38.86 26.27 -12.31
N ALA A 659 -38.76 27.28 -13.17
CA ALA A 659 -39.12 27.19 -14.59
C ALA A 659 -38.31 26.08 -15.28
N LYS A 660 -38.99 25.29 -16.12
CA LYS A 660 -38.44 24.14 -16.87
C LYS A 660 -37.12 24.48 -17.54
N ALA A 661 -36.01 23.94 -17.04
CA ALA A 661 -34.79 23.72 -17.79
C ALA A 661 -34.70 22.22 -18.10
N SER A 662 -34.37 21.90 -19.35
CA SER A 662 -34.37 20.55 -19.93
C SER A 662 -33.49 19.57 -19.13
N GLU A 663 -34.14 18.56 -18.53
CA GLU A 663 -33.47 17.34 -18.07
C GLU A 663 -33.02 16.54 -19.30
N GLU A 664 -31.77 16.72 -19.72
CA GLU A 664 -31.08 15.71 -20.52
C GLU A 664 -30.20 14.84 -19.64
N VAL A 665 -30.39 13.54 -19.84
CA VAL A 665 -29.87 12.41 -19.08
C VAL A 665 -28.35 12.39 -19.11
N VAL A 666 -27.71 12.68 -17.96
CA VAL A 666 -26.28 12.37 -17.72
C VAL A 666 -26.20 11.03 -16.99
N PHE A 667 -26.62 9.95 -17.65
CA PHE A 667 -26.27 8.58 -17.23
C PHE A 667 -26.12 7.70 -18.47
N ALA A 668 -24.90 7.67 -19.01
CA ALA A 668 -24.41 6.58 -19.85
C ALA A 668 -22.87 6.53 -19.77
N LYS A 669 -22.32 5.80 -18.79
CA LYS A 669 -21.35 4.70 -18.99
C LYS A 669 -20.82 4.09 -17.69
#